data_AF-A0A0R3MDN9-F1
#
_entry.id   AF-A0A0R3MDN9-F1
#
_cell.length_a   1.000
_cell.length_b   1.000
_cell.length_c   1.000
_cell.angle_alpha   90.00
_cell.angle_beta   90.00
_cell.angle_gamma   90.00
#
_symmetry.space_group_name_H-M   'P 1'
#
loop_
_entity.id
_entity.type
_entity.pdbx_description
1 polymer ?
#
loop_
_entity_poly.entity_id
_entity_poly.type
_entity_poly.pdbx_seq_one_letter_code
_entity_poly.pdbx_strand_id
1 'polypeptide(L)'
;MKLNRIGYKLGLAGAVGVLLAIGMVANQMVTESRIEEASERAARSQQVADNSLSAHIDLRKIQLAAGNVRLARTSAEVEKTVADLQRYKASGAKELEAALAIAQRPDARERLQKIKTLMDGFTAAVEDLAKAQITLLAQIEKRSVISEEWTKAVDAQLKLPAMAKLDNRLEIERLLFQADGKVNALRAAAWKLGATGDANLVSEMAKTEASLKDVFNKLRGEADDRELLVVVSNLSSTVKRFLAANEEAVKTEQVKNDIIANRTVKAAADVADLMETTVEAAQKDARTSKDEVMADTERANHINLIMAIIVVASLIASVAFSFLGVARPMTRLNGALGEMAGGNLDVEIPGAGRGDEIGDLAKTVTVIRENAEQKAREEAEAKVQQDQVAAQRRKAEMIKLADDFEGAVGEIVDTVSSASTELEAAAGTLTATAERAQELTTMVAAASEEASTNVQSVASSTEEMASSITEIGRQVQESARMANEAVDQARTTNDRVSELSKAAARIGAVVELINTIAEQTNLLALNATIEAARAGDAGRGFAVVASEVKALAEQTSKATGEIGQQITGIQAATEESVGAIQAISSTIEKLSEISSTIAAAVEEQGAATQEISRNVQQAARGTQQVSANITDVQRGAGETGSASTQVLSSAQSLSSDSNRLKLEVGKFLNSVRAA
;
A
#
# COMPACT_ATOMS: atom_id res chain seq x y z
N MET A 1 -11.14 -73.83 30.10
CA MET A 1 -9.89 -73.37 29.47
C MET A 1 -8.89 -73.00 30.55
N LYS A 2 -7.71 -73.62 30.60
CA LYS A 2 -6.65 -73.21 31.54
C LYS A 2 -5.99 -71.93 30.98
N LEU A 3 -6.37 -70.76 31.50
CA LEU A 3 -5.84 -69.44 31.08
C LEU A 3 -4.33 -69.25 31.38
N ASN A 4 -3.69 -70.19 32.07
CA ASN A 4 -2.29 -70.07 32.47
C ASN A 4 -1.28 -70.52 31.39
N ARG A 5 -1.78 -70.92 30.22
CA ARG A 5 -0.97 -71.40 29.10
C ARG A 5 -0.18 -70.27 28.43
N ILE A 6 1.10 -70.52 28.14
CA ILE A 6 2.04 -69.54 27.56
C ILE A 6 1.49 -68.95 26.25
N GLY A 7 0.85 -69.77 25.41
CA GLY A 7 0.28 -69.33 24.13
C GLY A 7 -0.87 -68.31 24.25
N TYR A 8 -1.72 -68.42 25.28
CA TYR A 8 -2.80 -67.43 25.50
C TYR A 8 -2.25 -66.07 25.94
N LYS A 9 -1.14 -66.05 26.70
CA LYS A 9 -0.51 -64.82 27.19
C LYS A 9 0.24 -64.07 26.08
N LEU A 10 0.93 -64.80 25.20
CA LEU A 10 1.57 -64.23 24.01
C LEU A 10 0.53 -63.70 23.00
N GLY A 11 -0.57 -64.43 22.80
CA GLY A 11 -1.68 -63.98 21.95
C GLY A 11 -2.34 -62.69 22.46
N LEU A 12 -2.50 -62.54 23.78
CA LEU A 12 -3.05 -61.32 24.37
C LEU A 12 -2.13 -60.11 24.18
N ALA A 13 -0.81 -60.28 24.34
CA ALA A 13 0.18 -59.22 24.11
C ALA A 13 0.21 -58.78 22.64
N GLY A 14 0.16 -59.73 21.70
CA GLY A 14 0.05 -59.42 20.26
C GLY A 14 -1.25 -58.70 19.90
N ALA A 15 -2.38 -59.10 20.48
CA ALA A 15 -3.67 -58.44 20.26
C ALA A 15 -3.69 -56.99 20.76
N VAL A 16 -3.07 -56.71 21.91
CA VAL A 16 -2.92 -55.35 22.44
C VAL A 16 -2.05 -54.50 21.52
N GLY A 17 -0.94 -55.03 21.01
CA GLY A 17 -0.08 -54.32 20.05
C GLY A 17 -0.83 -53.95 18.75
N VAL A 18 -1.62 -54.86 18.21
CA VAL A 18 -2.45 -54.60 17.02
C VAL A 18 -3.52 -53.54 17.30
N LEU A 19 -4.20 -53.60 18.45
CA LEU A 19 -5.20 -52.58 18.83
C LEU A 19 -4.57 -51.18 18.99
N LEU A 20 -3.36 -51.09 19.56
CA LEU A 20 -2.64 -49.83 19.69
C LEU A 20 -2.21 -49.28 18.33
N ALA A 21 -1.73 -50.14 17.42
CA ALA A 21 -1.38 -49.74 16.06
C ALA A 21 -2.60 -49.22 15.28
N ILE A 22 -3.75 -49.91 15.37
CA ILE A 22 -5.02 -49.45 14.78
C ILE A 22 -5.43 -48.09 15.38
N GLY A 23 -5.31 -47.93 16.70
CA GLY A 23 -5.60 -46.66 17.38
C GLY A 23 -4.69 -45.52 16.92
N MET A 24 -3.41 -45.78 16.66
CA MET A 24 -2.44 -44.81 16.16
C MET A 24 -2.78 -44.36 14.74
N VAL A 25 -3.11 -45.31 13.85
CA VAL A 25 -3.56 -45.01 12.48
C VAL A 25 -4.86 -44.21 12.49
N ALA A 26 -5.84 -44.61 13.30
CA ALA A 26 -7.10 -43.89 13.42
C ALA A 26 -6.91 -42.45 13.94
N ASN A 27 -6.03 -42.26 14.94
CA ASN A 27 -5.69 -40.94 15.45
C ASN A 27 -5.02 -40.07 14.38
N GLN A 28 -4.12 -40.65 13.58
CA GLN A 28 -3.44 -39.95 12.50
C GLN A 28 -4.41 -39.53 11.39
N MET A 29 -5.31 -40.42 10.95
CA MET A 29 -6.33 -40.09 9.94
C MET A 29 -7.26 -38.95 10.39
N VAL A 30 -7.71 -38.97 11.65
CA VAL A 30 -8.57 -37.89 12.19
C VAL A 30 -7.80 -36.57 12.30
N THR A 31 -6.53 -36.62 12.67
CA THR A 31 -5.69 -35.43 12.78
C THR A 31 -5.41 -34.81 11.41
N GLU A 32 -5.04 -35.63 10.42
CA GLU A 32 -4.77 -35.15 9.05
C GLU A 32 -5.99 -34.43 8.46
N SER A 33 -7.19 -34.98 8.63
CA SER A 33 -8.43 -34.34 8.19
C SER A 33 -8.66 -32.97 8.86
N ARG A 34 -8.41 -32.83 10.17
CA ARG A 34 -8.55 -31.53 10.87
C ARG A 34 -7.50 -30.51 10.43
N ILE A 35 -6.26 -30.95 10.25
CA ILE A 35 -5.17 -30.11 9.77
C ILE A 35 -5.48 -29.62 8.35
N GLU A 36 -5.96 -30.50 7.47
CA GLU A 36 -6.34 -30.15 6.11
C GLU A 36 -7.46 -29.10 6.11
N GLU A 37 -8.55 -29.32 6.86
CA GLU A 37 -9.65 -28.36 6.98
C GLU A 37 -9.20 -26.99 7.53
N ALA A 38 -8.37 -26.98 8.57
CA ALA A 38 -7.85 -25.74 9.16
C ALA A 38 -6.85 -25.02 8.25
N SER A 39 -6.01 -25.77 7.54
CA SER A 39 -5.07 -25.25 6.53
C SER A 39 -5.81 -24.62 5.35
N GLU A 40 -6.87 -25.28 4.84
CA GLU A 40 -7.73 -24.70 3.82
C GLU A 40 -8.44 -23.43 4.29
N ARG A 41 -8.92 -23.39 5.54
CA ARG A 41 -9.52 -22.18 6.13
C ARG A 41 -8.49 -21.05 6.21
N ALA A 42 -7.25 -21.35 6.61
CA ALA A 42 -6.17 -20.38 6.66
C ALA A 42 -5.84 -19.82 5.27
N ALA A 43 -5.71 -20.71 4.26
CA ALA A 43 -5.42 -20.33 2.89
C ALA A 43 -6.54 -19.46 2.29
N ARG A 44 -7.81 -19.85 2.47
CA ARG A 44 -8.96 -19.06 2.04
C ARG A 44 -8.98 -17.68 2.70
N SER A 45 -8.75 -17.61 4.02
CA SER A 45 -8.75 -16.34 4.76
C SER A 45 -7.61 -15.42 4.29
N GLN A 46 -6.43 -15.97 4.04
CA GLN A 46 -5.31 -15.21 3.47
C GLN A 46 -5.66 -14.66 2.08
N GLN A 47 -6.26 -15.49 1.22
CA GLN A 47 -6.64 -15.06 -0.13
C GLN A 47 -7.77 -14.01 -0.12
N VAL A 48 -8.70 -14.06 0.84
CA VAL A 48 -9.67 -12.97 1.08
C VAL A 48 -8.94 -11.67 1.41
N ALA A 49 -7.92 -11.71 2.28
CA ALA A 49 -7.13 -10.54 2.64
C ALA A 49 -6.39 -9.97 1.42
N ASP A 50 -5.74 -10.82 0.62
CA ASP A 50 -4.97 -10.42 -0.55
C ASP A 50 -5.85 -9.77 -1.63
N ASN A 51 -7.00 -10.37 -1.95
CA ASN A 51 -7.97 -9.80 -2.89
C ASN A 51 -8.55 -8.47 -2.35
N SER A 52 -8.84 -8.39 -1.05
CA SER A 52 -9.34 -7.15 -0.42
C SER A 52 -8.30 -6.03 -0.47
N LEU A 53 -7.01 -6.37 -0.29
CA LEU A 53 -5.90 -5.42 -0.42
C LEU A 53 -5.74 -4.93 -1.86
N SER A 54 -5.85 -5.82 -2.86
CA SER A 54 -5.84 -5.44 -4.27
C SER A 54 -7.00 -4.50 -4.61
N ALA A 55 -8.22 -4.78 -4.11
CA ALA A 55 -9.36 -3.88 -4.23
C ALA A 55 -9.11 -2.52 -3.54
N HIS A 56 -8.41 -2.51 -2.39
CA HIS A 56 -8.03 -1.27 -1.70
C HIS A 56 -7.09 -0.40 -2.55
N ILE A 57 -6.15 -1.01 -3.27
CA ILE A 57 -5.27 -0.29 -4.20
C ILE A 57 -6.09 0.36 -5.32
N ASP A 58 -7.06 -0.34 -5.88
CA ASP A 58 -7.92 0.23 -6.92
C ASP A 58 -8.82 1.35 -6.37
N LEU A 59 -9.30 1.25 -5.11
CA LEU A 59 -9.97 2.36 -4.44
C LEU A 59 -9.07 3.62 -4.37
N ARG A 60 -7.79 3.47 -4.04
CA ARG A 60 -6.83 4.59 -4.04
C ARG A 60 -6.66 5.20 -5.44
N LYS A 61 -6.63 4.38 -6.48
CA LYS A 61 -6.60 4.87 -7.87
C LYS A 61 -7.88 5.63 -8.25
N ILE A 62 -9.04 5.17 -7.79
CA ILE A 62 -10.33 5.88 -7.96
C ILE A 62 -10.29 7.25 -7.24
N GLN A 63 -9.73 7.32 -6.03
CA GLN A 63 -9.53 8.60 -5.31
C GLN A 63 -8.63 9.57 -6.10
N LEU A 64 -7.54 9.06 -6.68
CA LEU A 64 -6.67 9.85 -7.55
C LEU A 64 -7.41 10.33 -8.81
N ALA A 65 -8.21 9.46 -9.43
CA ALA A 65 -9.03 9.84 -10.58
C ALA A 65 -10.02 10.98 -10.24
N ALA A 66 -10.63 10.96 -9.05
CA ALA A 66 -11.48 12.06 -8.59
C ALA A 66 -10.71 13.39 -8.48
N GLY A 67 -9.49 13.35 -7.96
CA GLY A 67 -8.59 14.52 -7.91
C GLY A 67 -8.22 15.03 -9.31
N ASN A 68 -7.89 14.13 -10.23
CA ASN A 68 -7.56 14.45 -11.61
C ASN A 68 -8.74 15.07 -12.37
N VAL A 69 -9.96 14.54 -12.19
CA VAL A 69 -11.18 15.14 -12.74
C VAL A 69 -11.34 16.58 -12.25
N ARG A 70 -11.13 16.84 -10.95
CA ARG A 70 -11.26 18.19 -10.39
C ARG A 70 -10.26 19.19 -11.00
N LEU A 71 -9.05 18.74 -11.29
CA LEU A 71 -7.94 19.58 -11.78
C LEU A 71 -7.87 19.68 -13.31
N ALA A 72 -8.65 18.86 -14.02
CA ALA A 72 -8.67 18.82 -15.48
C ALA A 72 -9.06 20.19 -16.06
N ARG A 73 -8.30 20.62 -17.07
CA ARG A 73 -8.46 21.91 -17.75
C ARG A 73 -9.19 21.78 -19.09
N THR A 74 -9.35 20.56 -19.58
CA THR A 74 -10.04 20.27 -20.84
C THR A 74 -10.99 19.10 -20.70
N SER A 75 -12.06 19.07 -21.51
CA SER A 75 -13.00 17.95 -21.52
C SER A 75 -12.33 16.63 -21.89
N ALA A 76 -11.31 16.67 -22.76
CA ALA A 76 -10.54 15.48 -23.16
C ALA A 76 -9.75 14.87 -21.98
N GLU A 77 -9.19 15.68 -21.09
CA GLU A 77 -8.55 15.21 -19.86
C GLU A 77 -9.56 14.55 -18.91
N VAL A 78 -10.76 15.13 -18.78
CA VAL A 78 -11.84 14.53 -17.98
C VAL A 78 -12.26 13.19 -18.56
N GLU A 79 -12.51 13.10 -19.88
CA GLU A 79 -12.90 11.87 -20.57
C GLU A 79 -11.86 10.77 -20.42
N LYS A 80 -10.57 11.10 -20.58
CA LYS A 80 -9.47 10.15 -20.33
C LYS A 80 -9.49 9.63 -18.89
N THR A 81 -9.65 10.53 -17.93
CA THR A 81 -9.69 10.17 -16.50
C THR A 81 -10.91 9.30 -16.17
N VAL A 82 -12.07 9.56 -16.80
CA VAL A 82 -13.25 8.71 -16.68
C VAL A 82 -13.03 7.32 -17.28
N ALA A 83 -12.29 7.20 -18.38
CA ALA A 83 -11.93 5.89 -18.93
C ALA A 83 -11.03 5.09 -17.97
N ASP A 84 -10.05 5.74 -17.34
CA ASP A 84 -9.20 5.12 -16.32
C ASP A 84 -10.00 4.74 -15.07
N LEU A 85 -10.92 5.61 -14.63
CA LEU A 85 -11.88 5.33 -13.55
C LEU A 85 -12.67 4.03 -13.80
N GLN A 86 -13.20 3.82 -15.02
CA GLN A 86 -13.93 2.59 -15.35
C GLN A 86 -13.04 1.34 -15.29
N ARG A 87 -11.77 1.45 -15.68
CA ARG A 87 -10.81 0.34 -15.58
C ARG A 87 -10.54 -0.02 -14.11
N TYR A 88 -10.31 0.98 -13.27
CA TYR A 88 -10.09 0.76 -11.83
C TYR A 88 -11.33 0.19 -11.15
N LYS A 89 -12.52 0.69 -11.50
CA LYS A 89 -13.80 0.13 -11.04
C LYS A 89 -13.94 -1.35 -11.39
N ALA A 90 -13.71 -1.70 -12.66
CA ALA A 90 -13.83 -3.08 -13.13
C ALA A 90 -12.81 -4.02 -12.44
N SER A 91 -11.57 -3.55 -12.28
CA SER A 91 -10.51 -4.27 -11.56
C SER A 91 -10.89 -4.49 -10.10
N GLY A 92 -11.21 -3.44 -9.35
CA GLY A 92 -11.58 -3.56 -7.94
C GLY A 92 -12.84 -4.41 -7.73
N ALA A 93 -13.83 -4.31 -8.63
CA ALA A 93 -15.03 -5.13 -8.56
C ALA A 93 -14.71 -6.62 -8.75
N LYS A 94 -13.81 -6.96 -9.68
CA LYS A 94 -13.34 -8.33 -9.89
C LYS A 94 -12.65 -8.89 -8.64
N GLU A 95 -11.77 -8.11 -8.01
CA GLU A 95 -11.08 -8.51 -6.78
C GLU A 95 -12.06 -8.73 -5.61
N LEU A 96 -13.02 -7.82 -5.43
CA LEU A 96 -14.08 -7.97 -4.42
C LEU A 96 -14.97 -9.19 -4.68
N GLU A 97 -15.29 -9.49 -5.94
CA GLU A 97 -16.05 -10.70 -6.32
C GLU A 97 -15.26 -11.97 -6.04
N ALA A 98 -13.96 -11.98 -6.33
CA ALA A 98 -13.08 -13.09 -6.00
C ALA A 98 -13.00 -13.31 -4.49
N ALA A 99 -12.86 -12.24 -3.69
CA ALA A 99 -12.92 -12.32 -2.22
C ALA A 99 -14.28 -12.84 -1.71
N LEU A 100 -15.38 -12.35 -2.26
CA LEU A 100 -16.74 -12.78 -1.91
C LEU A 100 -17.00 -14.26 -2.23
N ALA A 101 -16.46 -14.77 -3.34
CA ALA A 101 -16.66 -16.16 -3.75
C ALA A 101 -16.08 -17.14 -2.71
N ILE A 102 -14.93 -16.82 -2.14
CA ILE A 102 -14.18 -17.71 -1.22
C ILE A 102 -14.42 -17.41 0.27
N ALA A 103 -14.95 -16.23 0.62
CA ALA A 103 -15.22 -15.85 2.00
C ALA A 103 -16.33 -16.71 2.62
N GLN A 104 -16.01 -17.57 3.59
CA GLN A 104 -17.01 -18.46 4.21
C GLN A 104 -17.81 -17.81 5.34
N ARG A 105 -17.23 -16.81 6.01
CA ARG A 105 -17.87 -16.19 7.18
C ARG A 105 -18.98 -15.21 6.78
N PRO A 106 -20.17 -15.29 7.40
CA PRO A 106 -21.27 -14.37 7.11
C PRO A 106 -20.89 -12.89 7.28
N ASP A 107 -20.17 -12.56 8.36
CA ASP A 107 -19.77 -11.19 8.66
C ASP A 107 -18.75 -10.64 7.65
N ALA A 108 -17.82 -11.47 7.17
CA ALA A 108 -16.89 -11.10 6.12
C ALA A 108 -17.62 -10.87 4.78
N ARG A 109 -18.57 -11.74 4.41
CA ARG A 109 -19.37 -11.58 3.20
C ARG A 109 -20.21 -10.30 3.24
N GLU A 110 -20.82 -10.00 4.39
CA GLU A 110 -21.60 -8.77 4.58
C GLU A 110 -20.73 -7.51 4.44
N ARG A 111 -19.54 -7.48 5.07
CA ARG A 111 -18.58 -6.38 4.93
C ARG A 111 -18.15 -6.19 3.47
N LEU A 112 -17.76 -7.26 2.79
CA LEU A 112 -17.34 -7.21 1.39
C LEU A 112 -18.47 -6.76 0.44
N GLN A 113 -19.71 -7.18 0.68
CA GLN A 113 -20.88 -6.70 -0.07
C GLN A 113 -21.10 -5.19 0.15
N LYS A 114 -21.02 -4.74 1.41
CA LYS A 114 -21.16 -3.33 1.75
C LYS A 114 -20.05 -2.48 1.11
N ILE A 115 -18.81 -2.96 1.13
CA ILE A 115 -17.66 -2.35 0.45
C ILE A 115 -17.95 -2.21 -1.05
N LYS A 116 -18.42 -3.28 -1.70
CA LYS A 116 -18.77 -3.25 -3.13
C LYS A 116 -19.81 -2.17 -3.43
N THR A 117 -20.91 -2.13 -2.67
CA THR A 117 -21.97 -1.12 -2.84
C THR A 117 -21.45 0.31 -2.64
N LEU A 118 -20.63 0.53 -1.61
CA LEU A 118 -20.05 1.85 -1.36
C LEU A 118 -19.05 2.26 -2.44
N MET A 119 -18.25 1.32 -2.96
CA MET A 119 -17.29 1.58 -4.03
C MET A 119 -18.01 1.92 -5.35
N ASP A 120 -19.13 1.27 -5.65
CA ASP A 120 -20.00 1.62 -6.77
C ASP A 120 -20.60 3.02 -6.61
N GLY A 121 -21.11 3.34 -5.41
CA GLY A 121 -21.64 4.67 -5.09
C GLY A 121 -20.58 5.78 -5.18
N PHE A 122 -19.36 5.49 -4.70
CA PHE A 122 -18.21 6.38 -4.81
C PHE A 122 -17.85 6.63 -6.27
N THR A 123 -17.76 5.57 -7.08
CA THR A 123 -17.45 5.69 -8.51
C THR A 123 -18.52 6.51 -9.24
N ALA A 124 -19.80 6.28 -8.96
CA ALA A 124 -20.89 7.07 -9.53
C ALA A 124 -20.81 8.56 -9.13
N ALA A 125 -20.38 8.86 -7.90
CA ALA A 125 -20.14 10.24 -7.48
C ALA A 125 -18.97 10.90 -8.25
N VAL A 126 -17.92 10.14 -8.57
CA VAL A 126 -16.81 10.64 -9.41
C VAL A 126 -17.26 10.84 -10.87
N GLU A 127 -18.15 10.00 -11.40
CA GLU A 127 -18.76 10.21 -12.72
C GLU A 127 -19.62 11.48 -12.76
N ASP A 128 -20.42 11.74 -11.72
CA ASP A 128 -21.20 12.97 -11.61
C ASP A 128 -20.29 14.21 -11.47
N LEU A 129 -19.20 14.07 -10.72
CA LEU A 129 -18.16 15.09 -10.63
C LEU A 129 -17.55 15.39 -12.01
N ALA A 130 -17.30 14.37 -12.82
CA ALA A 130 -16.78 14.51 -14.18
C ALA A 130 -17.75 15.24 -15.10
N LYS A 131 -19.05 14.91 -15.04
CA LYS A 131 -20.09 15.64 -15.79
C LYS A 131 -20.13 17.11 -15.39
N ALA A 132 -20.12 17.40 -14.08
CA ALA A 132 -20.10 18.76 -13.57
C ALA A 132 -18.86 19.54 -14.02
N GLN A 133 -17.68 18.90 -14.04
CA GLN A 133 -16.45 19.51 -14.54
C GLN A 133 -16.54 19.84 -16.04
N ILE A 134 -17.07 18.92 -16.86
CA ILE A 134 -17.27 19.18 -18.30
C ILE A 134 -18.22 20.37 -18.51
N THR A 135 -19.34 20.40 -17.78
CA THR A 135 -20.28 21.53 -17.84
C THR A 135 -19.61 22.85 -17.44
N LEU A 136 -18.82 22.84 -16.38
CA LEU A 136 -18.07 24.01 -15.94
C LEU A 136 -17.08 24.50 -17.00
N LEU A 137 -16.31 23.61 -17.61
CA LEU A 137 -15.34 23.96 -18.66
C LEU A 137 -16.04 24.62 -19.86
N ALA A 138 -17.19 24.09 -20.28
CA ALA A 138 -18.01 24.70 -21.33
C ALA A 138 -18.55 26.09 -20.93
N GLN A 139 -18.95 26.27 -19.67
CA GLN A 139 -19.39 27.57 -19.14
C GLN A 139 -18.24 28.59 -19.08
N ILE A 140 -17.03 28.15 -18.71
CA ILE A 140 -15.82 28.98 -18.73
C ILE A 140 -15.48 29.43 -20.15
N GLU A 141 -15.56 28.53 -21.14
CA GLU A 141 -15.34 28.85 -22.55
C GLU A 141 -16.37 29.87 -23.05
N LYS A 142 -17.66 29.63 -22.80
CA LYS A 142 -18.75 30.56 -23.13
C LYS A 142 -18.53 31.94 -22.51
N ARG A 143 -18.12 32.00 -21.24
CA ARG A 143 -17.78 33.25 -20.55
C ARG A 143 -16.57 33.95 -21.19
N SER A 144 -15.57 33.20 -21.62
CA SER A 144 -14.39 33.74 -22.30
C SER A 144 -14.77 34.43 -23.62
N VAL A 145 -15.61 33.80 -24.44
CA VAL A 145 -16.12 34.38 -25.69
C VAL A 145 -16.89 35.67 -25.42
N ILE A 146 -17.79 35.69 -24.43
CA ILE A 146 -18.55 36.89 -24.06
C ILE A 146 -17.61 38.00 -23.55
N SER A 147 -16.54 37.65 -22.83
CA SER A 147 -15.55 38.62 -22.35
C SER A 147 -14.77 39.25 -23.48
N GLU A 148 -14.45 38.48 -24.53
CA GLU A 148 -13.80 39.01 -25.74
C GLU A 148 -14.74 39.92 -26.53
N GLU A 149 -16.03 39.54 -26.67
CA GLU A 149 -17.06 40.40 -27.25
C GLU A 149 -17.20 41.72 -26.49
N TRP A 150 -17.20 41.68 -25.15
CA TRP A 150 -17.22 42.87 -24.30
C TRP A 150 -16.03 43.78 -24.56
N THR A 151 -14.81 43.22 -24.54
CA THR A 151 -13.57 43.98 -24.74
C THR A 151 -13.57 44.69 -26.10
N LYS A 152 -13.98 43.99 -27.17
CA LYS A 152 -14.12 44.56 -28.51
C LYS A 152 -15.21 45.64 -28.57
N ALA A 153 -16.33 45.44 -27.88
CA ALA A 153 -17.44 46.39 -27.86
C ALA A 153 -17.07 47.69 -27.13
N VAL A 154 -16.35 47.62 -26.02
CA VAL A 154 -15.85 48.80 -25.29
C VAL A 154 -14.80 49.56 -26.13
N ASP A 155 -13.83 48.86 -26.72
CA ASP A 155 -12.80 49.49 -27.57
C ASP A 155 -13.39 50.16 -28.83
N ALA A 156 -14.36 49.49 -29.48
CA ALA A 156 -15.07 50.07 -30.62
C ALA A 156 -15.85 51.33 -30.21
N GLN A 157 -16.44 51.32 -29.00
CA GLN A 157 -17.21 52.45 -28.51
C GLN A 157 -16.35 53.68 -28.24
N LEU A 158 -15.18 53.50 -27.63
CA LEU A 158 -14.24 54.60 -27.36
C LEU A 158 -13.73 55.26 -28.65
N LYS A 159 -13.82 54.58 -29.79
CA LYS A 159 -13.38 55.05 -31.11
C LYS A 159 -14.49 55.67 -31.97
N LEU A 160 -15.75 55.69 -31.50
CA LEU A 160 -16.86 56.23 -32.29
C LEU A 160 -16.71 57.75 -32.54
N PRO A 161 -16.89 58.23 -33.79
CA PRO A 161 -16.86 59.66 -34.09
C PRO A 161 -17.90 60.48 -33.32
N ALA A 162 -19.05 59.86 -33.00
CA ALA A 162 -20.10 60.48 -32.19
C ALA A 162 -19.64 60.80 -30.76
N MET A 163 -18.77 59.96 -30.16
CA MET A 163 -18.22 60.18 -28.81
C MET A 163 -17.37 61.45 -28.73
N ALA A 164 -16.67 61.81 -29.81
CA ALA A 164 -15.82 63.00 -29.85
C ALA A 164 -16.60 64.32 -29.81
N LYS A 165 -17.92 64.29 -30.05
CA LYS A 165 -18.81 65.46 -30.14
C LYS A 165 -19.71 65.65 -28.92
N LEU A 166 -19.61 64.78 -27.91
CA LEU A 166 -20.43 64.83 -26.70
C LEU A 166 -19.85 65.81 -25.68
N ASP A 167 -20.69 66.69 -25.14
CA ASP A 167 -20.31 67.63 -24.08
C ASP A 167 -19.97 66.91 -22.76
N ASN A 168 -20.59 65.75 -22.50
CA ASN A 168 -20.36 64.89 -21.33
C ASN A 168 -19.45 63.69 -21.61
N ARG A 169 -18.63 63.74 -22.67
CA ARG A 169 -17.74 62.65 -23.10
C ARG A 169 -16.90 62.05 -21.95
N LEU A 170 -16.27 62.90 -21.15
CA LEU A 170 -15.35 62.47 -20.08
C LEU A 170 -16.08 61.62 -19.03
N GLU A 171 -17.33 61.96 -18.72
CA GLU A 171 -18.15 61.23 -17.75
C GLU A 171 -18.59 59.87 -18.31
N ILE A 172 -18.96 59.81 -19.59
CA ILE A 172 -19.29 58.55 -20.28
C ILE A 172 -18.06 57.63 -20.35
N GLU A 173 -16.89 58.15 -20.73
CA GLU A 173 -15.63 57.39 -20.75
C GLU A 173 -15.29 56.86 -19.35
N ARG A 174 -15.39 57.71 -18.31
CA ARG A 174 -15.20 57.31 -16.91
C ARG A 174 -16.11 56.16 -16.51
N LEU A 175 -17.41 56.24 -16.82
CA LEU A 175 -18.37 55.20 -16.51
C LEU A 175 -18.13 53.91 -17.30
N LEU A 176 -17.71 53.99 -18.58
CA LEU A 176 -17.32 52.82 -19.38
C LEU A 176 -16.09 52.11 -18.80
N PHE A 177 -15.06 52.86 -18.39
CA PHE A 177 -13.90 52.28 -17.71
C PHE A 177 -14.27 51.66 -16.35
N GLN A 178 -15.19 52.29 -15.60
CA GLN A 178 -15.73 51.68 -14.37
C GLN A 178 -16.47 50.38 -14.66
N ALA A 179 -17.30 50.33 -15.71
CA ALA A 179 -17.99 49.11 -16.10
C ALA A 179 -16.99 48.01 -16.49
N ASP A 180 -15.97 48.34 -17.28
CA ASP A 180 -14.92 47.40 -17.70
C ASP A 180 -14.14 46.85 -16.49
N GLY A 181 -13.73 47.72 -15.56
CA GLY A 181 -13.07 47.32 -14.32
C GLY A 181 -13.92 46.35 -13.47
N LYS A 182 -15.24 46.58 -13.39
CA LYS A 182 -16.16 45.68 -12.68
C LYS A 182 -16.34 44.33 -13.37
N VAL A 183 -16.41 44.30 -14.71
CA VAL A 183 -16.46 43.04 -15.48
C VAL A 183 -15.16 42.25 -15.28
N ASN A 184 -14.00 42.92 -15.30
CA ASN A 184 -12.71 42.30 -15.02
C ASN A 184 -12.62 41.76 -13.58
N ALA A 185 -13.14 42.49 -12.59
CA ALA A 185 -13.20 42.04 -11.20
C ALA A 185 -14.09 40.79 -11.05
N LEU A 186 -15.27 40.76 -11.69
CA LEU A 186 -16.13 39.57 -11.72
C LEU A 186 -15.43 38.37 -12.36
N ARG A 187 -14.72 38.58 -13.47
CA ARG A 187 -13.95 37.53 -14.15
C ARG A 187 -12.86 36.96 -13.24
N ALA A 188 -12.10 37.82 -12.56
CA ALA A 188 -11.05 37.42 -11.64
C ALA A 188 -11.61 36.68 -10.41
N ALA A 189 -12.69 37.18 -9.81
CA ALA A 189 -13.36 36.53 -8.68
C ALA A 189 -13.92 35.16 -9.06
N ALA A 190 -14.54 35.03 -10.24
CA ALA A 190 -15.08 33.76 -10.71
C ALA A 190 -13.97 32.74 -11.05
N TRP A 191 -12.83 33.18 -11.59
CA TRP A 191 -11.66 32.33 -11.77
C TRP A 191 -11.10 31.87 -10.41
N LYS A 192 -10.94 32.79 -9.45
CA LYS A 192 -10.47 32.50 -8.11
C LYS A 192 -11.41 31.55 -7.36
N LEU A 193 -12.73 31.69 -7.53
CA LEU A 193 -13.72 30.77 -6.97
C LEU A 193 -13.51 29.35 -7.51
N GLY A 194 -13.33 29.19 -8.83
CA GLY A 194 -13.04 27.87 -9.42
C GLY A 194 -11.70 27.27 -8.95
N ALA A 195 -10.70 28.12 -8.69
CA ALA A 195 -9.38 27.67 -8.23
C ALA A 195 -9.33 27.33 -6.72
N THR A 196 -10.09 28.06 -5.90
CA THR A 196 -9.98 27.99 -4.41
C THR A 196 -11.20 27.38 -3.72
N GLY A 197 -12.37 27.40 -4.36
CA GLY A 197 -13.64 27.02 -3.73
C GLY A 197 -14.13 27.98 -2.65
N ASP A 198 -13.53 29.16 -2.50
CA ASP A 198 -13.91 30.12 -1.44
C ASP A 198 -15.33 30.68 -1.64
N ALA A 199 -16.26 30.22 -0.82
CA ALA A 199 -17.67 30.61 -0.87
C ALA A 199 -17.90 32.11 -0.63
N ASN A 200 -16.97 32.82 0.03
CA ASN A 200 -17.10 34.26 0.25
C ASN A 200 -17.05 35.05 -1.06
N LEU A 201 -16.35 34.51 -2.07
CA LEU A 201 -16.26 35.12 -3.40
C LEU A 201 -17.62 35.22 -4.08
N VAL A 202 -18.56 34.33 -3.78
CA VAL A 202 -19.93 34.40 -4.32
C VAL A 202 -20.64 35.68 -3.85
N SER A 203 -20.47 36.03 -2.56
CA SER A 203 -21.04 37.28 -2.00
C SER A 203 -20.36 38.52 -2.58
N GLU A 204 -19.03 38.48 -2.74
CA GLU A 204 -18.25 39.58 -3.33
C GLU A 204 -18.64 39.81 -4.81
N MET A 205 -18.83 38.73 -5.55
CA MET A 205 -19.32 38.77 -6.93
C MET A 205 -20.70 39.41 -6.99
N ALA A 206 -21.66 38.98 -6.15
CA ALA A 206 -23.00 39.56 -6.11
C ALA A 206 -23.00 41.09 -5.84
N LYS A 207 -22.12 41.57 -4.94
CA LYS A 207 -21.92 43.00 -4.69
C LYS A 207 -21.38 43.72 -5.92
N THR A 208 -20.41 43.10 -6.61
CA THR A 208 -19.81 43.64 -7.83
C THR A 208 -20.82 43.69 -8.97
N GLU A 209 -21.69 42.69 -9.12
CA GLU A 209 -22.79 42.69 -10.09
C GLU A 209 -23.80 43.81 -9.82
N ALA A 210 -24.16 44.04 -8.56
CA ALA A 210 -25.05 45.14 -8.16
C ALA A 210 -24.43 46.50 -8.49
N SER A 211 -23.13 46.68 -8.20
CA SER A 211 -22.37 47.89 -8.56
C SER A 211 -22.30 48.09 -10.08
N LEU A 212 -22.12 47.02 -10.86
CA LEU A 212 -22.12 47.09 -12.32
C LEU A 212 -23.48 47.53 -12.87
N LYS A 213 -24.59 47.03 -12.31
CA LYS A 213 -25.94 47.48 -12.67
C LYS A 213 -26.14 48.98 -12.41
N ASP A 214 -25.62 49.50 -11.30
CA ASP A 214 -25.67 50.93 -10.98
C ASP A 214 -24.89 51.78 -12.02
N VAL A 215 -23.69 51.33 -12.42
CA VAL A 215 -22.90 51.99 -13.48
C VAL A 215 -23.68 52.05 -14.80
N PHE A 216 -24.36 50.97 -15.19
CA PHE A 216 -25.18 50.98 -16.41
C PHE A 216 -26.42 51.87 -16.32
N ASN A 217 -27.00 52.04 -15.13
CA ASN A 217 -28.11 52.97 -14.94
C ASN A 217 -27.63 54.42 -15.09
N LYS A 218 -26.45 54.75 -14.56
CA LYS A 218 -25.81 56.06 -14.76
C LYS A 218 -25.45 56.31 -16.22
N LEU A 219 -24.85 55.33 -16.90
CA LEU A 219 -24.56 55.41 -18.35
C LEU A 219 -25.81 55.69 -19.19
N ARG A 220 -26.96 55.10 -18.83
CA ARG A 220 -28.22 55.37 -19.52
C ARG A 220 -28.75 56.77 -19.24
N GLY A 221 -28.54 57.29 -18.03
CA GLY A 221 -28.95 58.65 -17.64
C GLY A 221 -28.13 59.75 -18.32
N GLU A 222 -26.85 59.48 -18.59
CA GLU A 222 -25.95 60.41 -19.30
C GLU A 222 -26.07 60.30 -20.83
N ALA A 223 -26.81 59.32 -21.35
CA ALA A 223 -26.94 59.08 -22.78
C ALA A 223 -28.20 59.75 -23.36
N ASP A 224 -28.09 61.01 -23.76
CA ASP A 224 -29.20 61.76 -24.39
C ASP A 224 -29.30 61.55 -25.91
N ASP A 225 -28.24 61.02 -26.54
CA ASP A 225 -28.20 60.73 -27.97
C ASP A 225 -28.75 59.34 -28.32
N ARG A 226 -29.53 59.26 -29.41
CA ARG A 226 -30.20 58.02 -29.83
C ARG A 226 -29.22 56.93 -30.26
N GLU A 227 -28.09 57.29 -30.86
CA GLU A 227 -27.03 56.36 -31.25
C GLU A 227 -26.31 55.83 -30.00
N LEU A 228 -26.05 56.70 -29.02
CA LEU A 228 -25.42 56.32 -27.75
C LEU A 228 -26.32 55.40 -26.89
N LEU A 229 -27.63 55.65 -26.86
CA LEU A 229 -28.59 54.78 -26.17
C LEU A 229 -28.62 53.35 -26.76
N VAL A 230 -28.48 53.22 -28.07
CA VAL A 230 -28.38 51.90 -28.75
C VAL A 230 -27.11 51.18 -28.31
N VAL A 231 -25.98 51.88 -28.21
CA VAL A 231 -24.73 51.31 -27.70
C VAL A 231 -24.89 50.85 -26.25
N VAL A 232 -25.36 51.73 -25.35
CA VAL A 232 -25.53 51.40 -23.93
C VAL A 232 -26.44 50.17 -23.77
N SER A 233 -27.46 50.05 -24.62
CA SER A 233 -28.31 48.86 -24.70
C SER A 233 -27.54 47.60 -25.14
N ASN A 234 -26.69 47.69 -26.17
CA ASN A 234 -25.87 46.57 -26.65
C ASN A 234 -24.84 46.11 -25.60
N LEU A 235 -24.13 47.06 -24.96
CA LEU A 235 -23.20 46.78 -23.87
C LEU A 235 -23.91 46.15 -22.66
N SER A 236 -25.10 46.67 -22.30
CA SER A 236 -25.93 46.10 -21.25
C SER A 236 -26.39 44.68 -21.58
N SER A 237 -26.70 44.39 -22.84
CA SER A 237 -27.03 43.04 -23.32
C SER A 237 -25.87 42.06 -23.17
N THR A 238 -24.66 42.46 -23.58
CA THR A 238 -23.44 41.65 -23.41
C THR A 238 -23.15 41.38 -21.94
N VAL A 239 -23.27 42.38 -21.09
CA VAL A 239 -23.11 42.21 -19.64
C VAL A 239 -24.18 41.29 -19.06
N LYS A 240 -25.44 41.40 -19.45
CA LYS A 240 -26.49 40.44 -19.01
C LYS A 240 -26.14 39.00 -19.38
N ARG A 241 -25.65 38.75 -20.60
CA ARG A 241 -25.19 37.42 -21.02
C ARG A 241 -23.99 36.96 -20.20
N PHE A 242 -23.05 37.85 -19.90
CA PHE A 242 -21.90 37.56 -19.05
C PHE A 242 -22.31 37.17 -17.63
N LEU A 243 -23.17 37.95 -16.97
CA LEU A 243 -23.66 37.68 -15.62
C LEU A 243 -24.43 36.35 -15.57
N ALA A 244 -25.27 36.07 -16.57
CA ALA A 244 -25.99 34.79 -16.65
C ALA A 244 -25.03 33.59 -16.78
N ALA A 245 -24.02 33.68 -17.67
CA ALA A 245 -23.01 32.62 -17.82
C ALA A 245 -22.17 32.45 -16.54
N ASN A 246 -21.89 33.55 -15.85
CA ASN A 246 -21.16 33.56 -14.60
C ASN A 246 -21.96 32.91 -13.45
N GLU A 247 -23.24 33.24 -13.33
CA GLU A 247 -24.16 32.61 -12.36
C GLU A 247 -24.26 31.10 -12.58
N GLU A 248 -24.34 30.67 -13.84
CA GLU A 248 -24.35 29.25 -14.21
C GLU A 248 -23.06 28.54 -13.76
N ALA A 249 -21.89 29.14 -14.02
CA ALA A 249 -20.59 28.62 -13.61
C ALA A 249 -20.45 28.51 -12.09
N VAL A 250 -20.90 29.52 -11.35
CA VAL A 250 -20.90 29.52 -9.87
C VAL A 250 -21.76 28.39 -9.32
N LYS A 251 -22.97 28.19 -9.88
CA LYS A 251 -23.86 27.09 -9.46
C LYS A 251 -23.22 25.73 -9.72
N THR A 252 -22.59 25.55 -10.89
CA THR A 252 -21.88 24.31 -11.21
C THR A 252 -20.75 24.04 -10.23
N GLU A 253 -19.95 25.06 -9.88
CA GLU A 253 -18.89 24.92 -8.87
C GLU A 253 -19.42 24.55 -7.48
N GLN A 254 -20.54 25.13 -7.06
CA GLN A 254 -21.18 24.75 -5.78
C GLN A 254 -21.65 23.29 -5.79
N VAL A 255 -22.26 22.82 -6.88
CA VAL A 255 -22.64 21.41 -7.05
C VAL A 255 -21.40 20.51 -7.00
N LYS A 256 -20.31 20.93 -7.65
CA LYS A 256 -19.03 20.22 -7.66
C LYS A 256 -18.47 20.05 -6.25
N ASN A 257 -18.46 21.14 -5.47
CA ASN A 257 -18.01 21.14 -4.08
C ASN A 257 -18.88 20.28 -3.17
N ASP A 258 -20.21 20.28 -3.35
CA ASP A 258 -21.12 19.39 -2.62
C ASP A 258 -20.87 17.91 -2.93
N ILE A 259 -20.72 17.56 -4.21
CA ILE A 259 -20.37 16.19 -4.62
C ILE A 259 -19.06 15.77 -3.93
N ILE A 260 -18.05 16.65 -3.92
CA ILE A 260 -16.77 16.33 -3.30
C ILE A 260 -16.91 16.10 -1.79
N ALA A 261 -17.49 17.06 -1.07
CA ALA A 261 -17.56 17.02 0.38
C ALA A 261 -18.46 15.87 0.89
N ASN A 262 -19.64 15.70 0.27
CA ASN A 262 -20.70 14.85 0.82
C ASN A 262 -20.80 13.48 0.15
N ARG A 263 -20.36 13.33 -1.11
CA ARG A 263 -20.51 12.08 -1.87
C ARG A 263 -19.20 11.38 -2.18
N THR A 264 -18.09 12.09 -2.39
CA THR A 264 -16.80 11.46 -2.70
C THR A 264 -15.95 11.23 -1.45
N VAL A 265 -15.61 12.28 -0.69
CA VAL A 265 -14.73 12.17 0.48
C VAL A 265 -15.30 11.23 1.53
N LYS A 266 -16.58 11.37 1.86
CA LYS A 266 -17.25 10.53 2.85
C LYS A 266 -17.30 9.06 2.42
N ALA A 267 -17.75 8.79 1.19
CA ALA A 267 -17.84 7.42 0.68
C ALA A 267 -16.45 6.77 0.62
N ALA A 268 -15.43 7.51 0.20
CA ALA A 268 -14.07 7.00 0.13
C ALA A 268 -13.49 6.64 1.52
N ALA A 269 -13.81 7.44 2.54
CA ALA A 269 -13.44 7.14 3.93
C ALA A 269 -14.16 5.89 4.46
N ASP A 270 -15.48 5.80 4.25
CA ASP A 270 -16.29 4.65 4.69
C ASP A 270 -15.81 3.34 4.02
N VAL A 271 -15.44 3.38 2.73
CA VAL A 271 -14.90 2.22 2.02
C VAL A 271 -13.52 1.85 2.56
N ALA A 272 -12.64 2.85 2.79
CA ALA A 272 -11.29 2.61 3.28
C ALA A 272 -11.30 1.93 4.67
N ASP A 273 -12.11 2.44 5.60
CA ASP A 273 -12.26 1.91 6.96
C ASP A 273 -12.80 0.47 6.97
N LEU A 274 -13.84 0.20 6.17
CA LEU A 274 -14.38 -1.15 6.03
C LEU A 274 -13.37 -2.11 5.38
N MET A 275 -12.60 -1.64 4.40
CA MET A 275 -11.60 -2.46 3.72
C MET A 275 -10.45 -2.81 4.65
N GLU A 276 -9.95 -1.85 5.44
CA GLU A 276 -8.94 -2.05 6.47
C GLU A 276 -9.42 -3.08 7.51
N THR A 277 -10.62 -2.87 8.07
CA THR A 277 -11.25 -3.81 9.01
C THR A 277 -11.39 -5.21 8.42
N THR A 278 -11.72 -5.32 7.12
CA THR A 278 -11.89 -6.61 6.44
C THR A 278 -10.56 -7.33 6.24
N VAL A 279 -9.51 -6.60 5.83
CA VAL A 279 -8.15 -7.14 5.69
C VAL A 279 -7.62 -7.60 7.05
N GLU A 280 -7.76 -6.79 8.10
CA GLU A 280 -7.33 -7.15 9.45
C GLU A 280 -8.05 -8.38 9.99
N ALA A 281 -9.39 -8.44 9.83
CA ALA A 281 -10.17 -9.60 10.25
C ALA A 281 -9.77 -10.87 9.50
N ALA A 282 -9.57 -10.78 8.17
CA ALA A 282 -9.16 -11.91 7.36
C ALA A 282 -7.74 -12.41 7.70
N GLN A 283 -6.80 -11.49 7.95
CA GLN A 283 -5.45 -11.82 8.42
C GLN A 283 -5.45 -12.44 9.82
N LYS A 284 -6.29 -11.93 10.73
CA LYS A 284 -6.45 -12.49 12.08
C LYS A 284 -7.03 -13.90 12.02
N ASP A 285 -8.03 -14.14 11.17
CA ASP A 285 -8.63 -15.46 10.97
C ASP A 285 -7.62 -16.44 10.35
N ALA A 286 -6.81 -15.99 9.39
CA ALA A 286 -5.72 -16.79 8.82
C ALA A 286 -4.67 -17.18 9.87
N ARG A 287 -4.26 -16.25 10.74
CA ARG A 287 -3.33 -16.53 11.85
C ARG A 287 -3.92 -17.51 12.86
N THR A 288 -5.16 -17.27 13.30
CA THR A 288 -5.86 -18.15 14.25
C THR A 288 -5.97 -19.57 13.70
N SER A 289 -6.29 -19.71 12.40
CA SER A 289 -6.39 -21.03 11.75
C SER A 289 -5.02 -21.71 11.62
N LYS A 290 -3.93 -20.97 11.41
CA LYS A 290 -2.55 -21.51 11.46
C LYS A 290 -2.16 -21.96 12.88
N ASP A 291 -2.53 -21.19 13.90
CA ASP A 291 -2.28 -21.56 15.30
C ASP A 291 -3.04 -22.84 15.69
N GLU A 292 -4.28 -23.01 15.20
CA GLU A 292 -5.05 -24.25 15.34
C GLU A 292 -4.33 -25.45 14.69
N VAL A 293 -3.80 -25.29 13.47
CA VAL A 293 -3.00 -26.33 12.79
C VAL A 293 -1.78 -26.72 13.63
N MET A 294 -1.05 -25.75 14.18
CA MET A 294 0.12 -26.01 15.02
C MET A 294 -0.29 -26.76 16.31
N ALA A 295 -1.35 -26.33 16.98
CA ALA A 295 -1.83 -26.95 18.20
C ALA A 295 -2.33 -28.40 17.99
N ASP A 296 -3.06 -28.66 16.90
CA ASP A 296 -3.51 -30.02 16.57
C ASP A 296 -2.35 -30.93 16.15
N THR A 297 -1.33 -30.38 15.48
CA THR A 297 -0.07 -31.11 15.18
C THR A 297 0.68 -31.47 16.45
N GLU A 298 0.82 -30.55 17.41
CA GLU A 298 1.47 -30.83 18.70
C GLU A 298 0.73 -31.88 19.52
N ARG A 299 -0.60 -31.79 19.60
CA ARG A 299 -1.44 -32.79 20.29
C ARG A 299 -1.29 -34.17 19.67
N ALA A 300 -1.31 -34.27 18.35
CA ALA A 300 -1.13 -35.53 17.65
C ALA A 300 0.25 -36.12 17.91
N ASN A 301 1.31 -35.31 17.85
CA ASN A 301 2.66 -35.74 18.18
C ASN A 301 2.78 -36.24 19.64
N HIS A 302 2.13 -35.57 20.60
CA HIS A 302 2.09 -36.03 21.98
C HIS A 302 1.34 -37.36 22.16
N ILE A 303 0.16 -37.53 21.53
CA ILE A 303 -0.59 -38.79 21.59
C ILE A 303 0.23 -39.92 20.94
N ASN A 304 0.85 -39.67 19.79
CA ASN A 304 1.70 -40.64 19.11
C ASN A 304 2.93 -41.00 19.95
N LEU A 305 3.56 -40.04 20.63
CA LEU A 305 4.67 -40.30 21.56
C LEU A 305 4.24 -41.19 22.74
N ILE A 306 3.09 -40.91 23.36
CA ILE A 306 2.55 -41.73 24.46
C ILE A 306 2.26 -43.16 23.96
N MET A 307 1.61 -43.30 22.81
CA MET A 307 1.33 -44.60 22.21
C MET A 307 2.62 -45.36 21.88
N ALA A 308 3.64 -44.69 21.33
CA ALA A 308 4.95 -45.28 21.05
C ALA A 308 5.65 -45.74 22.35
N ILE A 309 5.59 -44.96 23.43
CA ILE A 309 6.12 -45.35 24.75
C ILE A 309 5.38 -46.58 25.27
N ILE A 310 4.05 -46.65 25.15
CA ILE A 310 3.26 -47.81 25.58
C ILE A 310 3.63 -49.05 24.76
N VAL A 311 3.81 -48.92 23.45
CA VAL A 311 4.26 -50.02 22.58
C VAL A 311 5.64 -50.51 23.00
N VAL A 312 6.61 -49.61 23.18
CA VAL A 312 7.97 -49.97 23.64
C VAL A 312 7.94 -50.63 25.03
N ALA A 313 7.17 -50.07 25.97
CA ALA A 313 7.00 -50.65 27.30
C ALA A 313 6.36 -52.04 27.24
N SER A 314 5.38 -52.26 26.35
CA SER A 314 4.75 -53.56 26.14
C SER A 314 5.70 -54.59 25.53
N LEU A 315 6.57 -54.17 24.60
CA LEU A 315 7.62 -55.02 24.02
C LEU A 315 8.67 -55.39 25.07
N ILE A 316 9.15 -54.43 25.86
CA ILE A 316 10.09 -54.68 26.96
C ILE A 316 9.47 -55.62 28.00
N ALA A 317 8.20 -55.41 28.37
CA ALA A 317 7.48 -56.29 29.28
C ALA A 317 7.32 -57.71 28.70
N SER A 318 7.05 -57.84 27.39
CA SER A 318 6.95 -59.13 26.70
C SER A 318 8.30 -59.87 26.65
N VAL A 319 9.39 -59.16 26.38
CA VAL A 319 10.76 -59.71 26.39
C VAL A 319 11.17 -60.12 27.80
N ALA A 320 10.96 -59.26 28.81
CA ALA A 320 11.25 -59.56 30.20
C ALA A 320 10.43 -60.76 30.71
N PHE A 321 9.15 -60.84 30.34
CA PHE A 321 8.27 -61.95 30.67
C PHE A 321 8.71 -63.27 30.00
N SER A 322 9.10 -63.23 28.72
CA SER A 322 9.61 -64.41 28.01
C SER A 322 10.94 -64.90 28.63
N PHE A 323 11.82 -63.97 29.01
CA PHE A 323 13.10 -64.29 29.62
C PHE A 323 12.96 -64.88 31.04
N LEU A 324 12.14 -64.26 31.90
CA LEU A 324 11.94 -64.69 33.30
C LEU A 324 10.97 -65.87 33.43
N GLY A 325 9.96 -65.94 32.56
CA GLY A 325 8.87 -66.91 32.61
C GLY A 325 9.13 -68.21 31.83
N VAL A 326 9.94 -68.16 30.77
CA VAL A 326 10.19 -69.31 29.89
C VAL A 326 11.68 -69.66 29.81
N ALA A 327 12.55 -68.71 29.45
CA ALA A 327 13.96 -68.99 29.16
C ALA A 327 14.77 -69.43 30.40
N ARG A 328 14.62 -68.73 31.54
CA ARG A 328 15.30 -69.07 32.82
C ARG A 328 14.88 -70.43 33.40
N PRO A 329 13.58 -70.77 33.47
CA PRO A 329 13.13 -72.09 33.92
C PRO A 329 13.60 -73.21 33.00
N MET A 330 13.58 -73.01 31.67
CA MET A 330 14.09 -73.99 30.71
C MET A 330 15.59 -74.26 30.88
N THR A 331 16.40 -73.21 31.08
CA THR A 331 17.86 -73.38 31.31
C THR A 331 18.16 -74.10 32.61
N ARG A 332 17.39 -73.86 33.68
CA ARG A 332 17.52 -74.60 34.96
C ARG A 332 17.07 -76.06 34.83
N LEU A 333 15.98 -76.31 34.10
CA LEU A 333 15.51 -77.66 33.83
C LEU A 333 16.53 -78.44 32.98
N ASN A 334 17.16 -77.78 32.00
CA ASN A 334 18.22 -78.36 31.17
C ASN A 334 19.50 -78.64 31.97
N GLY A 335 19.87 -77.76 32.92
CA GLY A 335 20.98 -78.01 33.84
C GLY A 335 20.75 -79.23 34.74
N ALA A 336 19.55 -79.37 35.32
CA ALA A 336 19.19 -80.51 36.16
C ALA A 336 19.15 -81.84 35.36
N LEU A 337 18.64 -81.80 34.13
CA LEU A 337 18.68 -82.94 33.20
C LEU A 337 20.12 -83.32 32.80
N GLY A 338 21.02 -82.34 32.65
CA GLY A 338 22.43 -82.55 32.38
C GLY A 338 23.17 -83.23 33.54
N GLU A 339 22.87 -82.86 34.79
CA GLU A 339 23.43 -83.54 35.97
C GLU A 339 22.90 -84.98 36.14
N MET A 340 21.61 -85.20 35.84
CA MET A 340 21.03 -86.55 35.79
C MET A 340 21.69 -87.43 34.73
N ALA A 341 21.95 -86.88 33.53
CA ALA A 341 22.65 -87.60 32.47
C ALA A 341 24.12 -87.92 32.83
N GLY A 342 24.72 -87.15 33.74
CA GLY A 342 26.07 -87.38 34.28
C GLY A 342 26.14 -88.45 35.39
N GLY A 343 25.03 -89.10 35.74
CA GLY A 343 24.98 -90.18 36.73
C GLY A 343 24.64 -89.72 38.15
N ASN A 344 24.32 -88.45 38.35
CA ASN A 344 23.82 -87.95 39.64
C ASN A 344 22.28 -88.00 39.66
N LEU A 345 21.71 -89.04 40.26
CA LEU A 345 20.26 -89.25 40.32
C LEU A 345 19.57 -88.54 41.49
N ASP A 346 20.34 -87.85 42.34
CA ASP A 346 19.83 -87.17 43.55
C ASP A 346 19.58 -85.67 43.32
N VAL A 347 19.22 -85.30 42.08
CA VAL A 347 19.01 -83.90 41.66
C VAL A 347 17.53 -83.55 41.76
N GLU A 348 17.21 -82.53 42.54
CA GLU A 348 15.85 -82.03 42.70
C GLU A 348 15.40 -81.31 41.41
N ILE A 349 14.40 -81.84 40.70
CA ILE A 349 13.92 -81.26 39.43
C ILE A 349 13.25 -79.91 39.70
N PRO A 350 13.83 -78.78 39.25
CA PRO A 350 13.28 -77.46 39.55
C PRO A 350 11.95 -77.26 38.80
N GLY A 351 10.88 -76.92 39.53
CA GLY A 351 9.61 -76.49 38.93
C GLY A 351 8.48 -77.53 38.82
N ALA A 352 8.60 -78.69 39.46
CA ALA A 352 7.56 -79.74 39.47
C ALA A 352 6.18 -79.31 40.04
N GLY A 353 6.13 -78.26 40.86
CA GLY A 353 4.89 -77.68 41.41
C GLY A 353 4.17 -76.69 40.47
N ARG A 354 4.70 -76.41 39.28
CA ARG A 354 4.12 -75.42 38.36
C ARG A 354 2.87 -75.96 37.64
N GLY A 355 1.96 -75.06 37.29
CA GLY A 355 0.68 -75.36 36.60
C GLY A 355 0.64 -74.94 35.13
N ASP A 356 1.80 -74.66 34.54
CA ASP A 356 2.00 -74.27 33.13
C ASP A 356 2.70 -75.37 32.33
N GLU A 357 2.93 -75.15 31.04
CA GLU A 357 3.52 -76.14 30.12
C GLU A 357 4.92 -76.61 30.57
N ILE A 358 5.67 -75.75 31.27
CA ILE A 358 6.99 -76.09 31.83
C ILE A 358 6.85 -76.98 33.07
N GLY A 359 5.81 -76.80 33.88
CA GLY A 359 5.46 -77.70 34.97
C GLY A 359 4.98 -79.07 34.51
N ASP A 360 4.25 -79.14 33.40
CA ASP A 360 3.84 -80.41 32.79
C ASP A 360 5.06 -81.17 32.21
N LEU A 361 6.05 -80.46 31.64
CA LEU A 361 7.36 -81.00 31.26
C LEU A 361 8.17 -81.50 32.47
N ALA A 362 8.26 -80.73 33.55
CA ALA A 362 8.95 -81.12 34.79
C ALA A 362 8.32 -82.36 35.45
N LYS A 363 6.98 -82.46 35.45
CA LYS A 363 6.25 -83.66 35.91
C LYS A 363 6.51 -84.87 35.03
N THR A 364 6.63 -84.67 33.72
CA THR A 364 6.96 -85.74 32.77
C THR A 364 8.39 -86.27 33.01
N VAL A 365 9.35 -85.40 33.33
CA VAL A 365 10.70 -85.82 33.77
C VAL A 365 10.66 -86.60 35.09
N THR A 366 9.72 -86.26 35.99
CA THR A 366 9.50 -86.97 37.26
C THR A 366 8.86 -88.36 37.04
N VAL A 367 8.11 -88.57 35.96
CA VAL A 367 7.55 -89.88 35.57
C VAL A 367 8.57 -90.74 34.80
N ILE A 368 9.53 -90.13 34.11
CA ILE A 368 10.66 -90.84 33.48
C ILE A 368 11.65 -91.37 34.53
N ARG A 369 11.77 -90.70 35.69
CA ARG A 369 12.47 -91.20 36.89
C ARG A 369 11.90 -92.53 37.42
N GLU A 370 10.63 -92.83 37.19
CA GLU A 370 9.94 -94.01 37.75
C GLU A 370 9.92 -95.24 36.83
N ASN A 371 10.36 -95.14 35.57
CA ASN A 371 10.34 -96.27 34.62
C ASN A 371 11.71 -96.61 34.02
N ALA A 372 12.78 -96.32 34.75
CA ALA A 372 14.14 -96.63 34.33
C ALA A 372 14.77 -97.74 35.19
N GLU A 373 14.17 -98.94 35.26
CA GLU A 373 14.94 -100.11 35.74
C GLU A 373 14.41 -101.51 35.36
N GLN A 374 13.64 -101.68 34.27
CA GLN A 374 13.28 -103.03 33.83
C GLN A 374 13.15 -103.22 32.33
N LYS A 375 14.19 -102.89 31.56
CA LYS A 375 14.44 -103.54 30.25
C LYS A 375 15.88 -103.37 29.74
N ALA A 376 16.84 -103.90 30.49
CA ALA A 376 18.25 -103.93 30.10
C ALA A 376 18.88 -105.33 30.26
N ARG A 377 18.21 -106.39 29.76
CA ARG A 377 18.87 -107.71 29.65
C ARG A 377 18.38 -108.71 28.59
N GLU A 378 17.56 -108.28 27.64
CA GLU A 378 17.22 -109.02 26.41
C GLU A 378 17.01 -107.90 25.36
N GLU A 379 17.75 -107.76 24.26
CA GLU A 379 18.15 -108.76 23.29
C GLU A 379 19.47 -108.37 22.62
N ALA A 380 20.38 -109.33 22.55
CA ALA A 380 21.71 -109.23 21.96
C ALA A 380 21.70 -109.58 20.45
N GLU A 381 20.66 -109.22 19.69
CA GLU A 381 20.57 -109.53 18.26
C GLU A 381 19.89 -108.41 17.45
N ALA A 382 20.61 -107.32 17.16
CA ALA A 382 20.38 -106.51 15.95
C ALA A 382 21.53 -105.52 15.70
N LYS A 383 22.78 -106.02 15.73
CA LYS A 383 23.99 -105.25 15.40
C LYS A 383 24.17 -105.04 13.89
N VAL A 384 23.08 -104.68 13.20
CA VAL A 384 23.04 -104.31 11.77
C VAL A 384 22.11 -103.10 11.50
N GLN A 385 21.32 -102.61 12.47
CA GLN A 385 20.42 -101.43 12.28
C GLN A 385 20.90 -100.15 12.99
N GLN A 386 21.94 -100.23 13.83
CA GLN A 386 22.36 -99.11 14.70
C GLN A 386 23.05 -97.97 13.94
N ASP A 387 23.59 -98.23 12.74
CA ASP A 387 24.15 -97.20 11.88
C ASP A 387 23.07 -96.39 11.13
N GLN A 388 21.86 -96.93 10.94
CA GLN A 388 20.76 -96.21 10.28
C GLN A 388 19.97 -95.29 11.24
N VAL A 389 19.73 -95.71 12.49
CA VAL A 389 18.99 -94.89 13.48
C VAL A 389 19.84 -93.74 14.05
N ALA A 390 21.14 -93.95 14.27
CA ALA A 390 22.06 -92.87 14.66
C ALA A 390 22.31 -91.88 13.51
N ALA A 391 22.27 -92.34 12.25
CA ALA A 391 22.25 -91.46 11.08
C ALA A 391 20.94 -90.68 10.97
N GLN A 392 19.78 -91.31 11.15
CA GLN A 392 18.47 -90.64 11.11
C GLN A 392 18.30 -89.59 12.22
N ARG A 393 18.77 -89.85 13.43
CA ARG A 393 18.71 -88.91 14.55
C ARG A 393 19.62 -87.70 14.34
N ARG A 394 20.86 -87.94 13.90
CA ARG A 394 21.78 -86.86 13.48
C ARG A 394 21.20 -86.07 12.31
N LYS A 395 20.57 -86.72 11.34
CA LYS A 395 19.90 -86.06 10.22
C LYS A 395 18.74 -85.18 10.67
N ALA A 396 17.91 -85.65 11.60
CA ALA A 396 16.81 -84.86 12.18
C ALA A 396 17.30 -83.65 12.99
N GLU A 397 18.37 -83.81 13.78
CA GLU A 397 18.99 -82.69 14.52
C GLU A 397 19.69 -81.70 13.57
N MET A 398 20.33 -82.17 12.50
CA MET A 398 20.92 -81.32 11.46
C MET A 398 19.84 -80.51 10.73
N ILE A 399 18.71 -81.14 10.40
CA ILE A 399 17.57 -80.46 9.76
C ILE A 399 17.01 -79.39 10.70
N LYS A 400 16.80 -79.71 11.98
CA LYS A 400 16.30 -78.71 12.95
C LYS A 400 17.28 -77.54 13.13
N LEU A 401 18.58 -77.82 13.24
CA LEU A 401 19.60 -76.79 13.33
C LEU A 401 19.67 -75.94 12.05
N ALA A 402 19.49 -76.56 10.89
CA ALA A 402 19.37 -75.87 9.60
C ALA A 402 18.12 -75.00 9.54
N ASP A 403 16.97 -75.47 10.03
CA ASP A 403 15.71 -74.71 10.09
C ASP A 403 15.81 -73.51 11.04
N ASP A 404 16.38 -73.70 12.23
CA ASP A 404 16.60 -72.62 13.22
C ASP A 404 17.61 -71.57 12.68
N PHE A 405 18.66 -72.03 11.98
CA PHE A 405 19.63 -71.15 11.32
C PHE A 405 19.00 -70.40 10.13
N GLU A 406 18.14 -71.05 9.33
CA GLU A 406 17.38 -70.42 8.24
C GLU A 406 16.48 -69.30 8.78
N GLY A 407 15.76 -69.56 9.86
CA GLY A 407 14.87 -68.57 10.49
C GLY A 407 15.64 -67.34 10.98
N ALA A 408 16.71 -67.55 11.75
CA ALA A 408 17.50 -66.46 12.32
C ALA A 408 18.23 -65.62 11.26
N VAL A 409 18.86 -66.26 10.27
CA VAL A 409 19.57 -65.56 9.19
C VAL A 409 18.58 -64.94 8.21
N GLY A 410 17.46 -65.62 7.92
CA GLY A 410 16.38 -65.10 7.09
C GLY A 410 15.79 -63.81 7.65
N GLU A 411 15.52 -63.75 8.95
CA GLU A 411 15.01 -62.53 9.62
C GLU A 411 15.99 -61.35 9.54
N ILE A 412 17.29 -61.60 9.76
CA ILE A 412 18.34 -60.57 9.63
C ILE A 412 18.42 -60.06 8.19
N VAL A 413 18.44 -60.97 7.21
CA VAL A 413 18.53 -60.62 5.79
C VAL A 413 17.30 -59.83 5.34
N ASP A 414 16.10 -60.22 5.76
CA ASP A 414 14.87 -59.50 5.46
C ASP A 414 14.88 -58.11 6.11
N THR A 415 15.36 -57.98 7.36
CA THR A 415 15.51 -56.69 8.05
C THR A 415 16.49 -55.76 7.33
N VAL A 416 17.67 -56.27 6.93
CA VAL A 416 18.68 -55.48 6.20
C VAL A 416 18.17 -55.10 4.81
N SER A 417 17.45 -55.98 4.13
CA SER A 417 16.80 -55.70 2.84
C SER A 417 15.80 -54.56 2.97
N SER A 418 14.88 -54.63 3.95
CA SER A 418 13.91 -53.56 4.22
C SER A 418 14.58 -52.23 4.56
N ALA A 419 15.58 -52.22 5.45
CA ALA A 419 16.33 -51.01 5.78
C ALA A 419 17.07 -50.42 4.58
N SER A 420 17.58 -51.27 3.68
CA SER A 420 18.21 -50.83 2.43
C SER A 420 17.21 -50.18 1.48
N THR A 421 16.00 -50.74 1.34
CA THR A 421 14.93 -50.13 0.53
C THR A 421 14.48 -48.79 1.10
N GLU A 422 14.38 -48.67 2.43
CA GLU A 422 14.06 -47.39 3.08
C GLU A 422 15.16 -46.34 2.85
N LEU A 423 16.43 -46.73 2.96
CA LEU A 423 17.56 -45.86 2.64
C LEU A 423 17.57 -45.44 1.16
N GLU A 424 17.20 -46.33 0.25
CA GLU A 424 17.10 -46.03 -1.18
C GLU A 424 16.04 -44.94 -1.43
N ALA A 425 14.85 -45.10 -0.83
CA ALA A 425 13.76 -44.12 -0.93
C ALA A 425 14.12 -42.77 -0.30
N ALA A 426 14.75 -42.80 0.89
CA ALA A 426 15.19 -41.59 1.58
C ALA A 426 16.28 -40.85 0.78
N ALA A 427 17.25 -41.57 0.23
CA ALA A 427 18.30 -41.01 -0.60
C ALA A 427 17.73 -40.39 -1.89
N GLY A 428 16.79 -41.06 -2.56
CA GLY A 428 16.10 -40.51 -3.73
C GLY A 428 15.33 -39.21 -3.42
N THR A 429 14.66 -39.16 -2.28
CA THR A 429 13.94 -37.95 -1.80
C THR A 429 14.91 -36.79 -1.52
N LEU A 430 16.05 -37.08 -0.88
CA LEU A 430 17.07 -36.08 -0.60
C LEU A 430 17.71 -35.54 -1.89
N THR A 431 17.99 -36.40 -2.88
CA THR A 431 18.50 -35.98 -4.18
C THR A 431 17.51 -35.04 -4.88
N ALA A 432 16.23 -35.41 -4.96
CA ALA A 432 15.22 -34.55 -5.57
C ALA A 432 15.05 -33.21 -4.82
N THR A 433 15.18 -33.22 -3.49
CA THR A 433 15.13 -32.01 -2.67
C THR A 433 16.34 -31.11 -2.93
N ALA A 434 17.54 -31.69 -3.05
CA ALA A 434 18.77 -30.98 -3.36
C ALA A 434 18.74 -30.33 -4.75
N GLU A 435 18.27 -31.05 -5.78
CA GLU A 435 18.08 -30.53 -7.13
C GLU A 435 17.10 -29.35 -7.14
N ARG A 436 15.96 -29.50 -6.47
CA ARG A 436 14.97 -28.42 -6.36
C ARG A 436 15.52 -27.20 -5.61
N ALA A 437 16.32 -27.41 -4.57
CA ALA A 437 17.00 -26.33 -3.87
C ALA A 437 18.01 -25.61 -4.79
N GLN A 438 18.75 -26.33 -5.63
CA GLN A 438 19.65 -25.73 -6.63
C GLN A 438 18.90 -24.87 -7.66
N GLU A 439 17.77 -25.35 -8.19
CA GLU A 439 16.93 -24.56 -9.10
C GLU A 439 16.42 -23.27 -8.42
N LEU A 440 15.89 -23.39 -7.19
CA LEU A 440 15.41 -22.25 -6.41
C LEU A 440 16.52 -21.24 -6.12
N THR A 441 17.72 -21.70 -5.75
CA THR A 441 18.87 -20.82 -5.49
C THR A 441 19.28 -20.03 -6.73
N THR A 442 19.21 -20.65 -7.92
CA THR A 442 19.50 -19.98 -9.20
C THR A 442 18.49 -18.87 -9.49
N MET A 443 17.20 -19.13 -9.26
CA MET A 443 16.15 -18.11 -9.42
C MET A 443 16.31 -16.96 -8.42
N VAL A 444 16.63 -17.26 -7.16
CA VAL A 444 16.87 -16.25 -6.12
C VAL A 444 18.12 -15.41 -6.42
N ALA A 445 19.18 -16.01 -6.95
CA ALA A 445 20.37 -15.29 -7.38
C ALA A 445 20.05 -14.28 -8.49
N ALA A 446 19.34 -14.71 -9.54
CA ALA A 446 18.91 -13.83 -10.63
C ALA A 446 18.02 -12.68 -10.13
N ALA A 447 17.03 -12.98 -9.27
CA ALA A 447 16.18 -11.95 -8.67
C ALA A 447 16.97 -10.96 -7.79
N SER A 448 18.02 -11.42 -7.11
CA SER A 448 18.89 -10.57 -6.29
C SER A 448 19.78 -9.65 -7.15
N GLU A 449 20.26 -10.11 -8.30
CA GLU A 449 20.98 -9.28 -9.27
C GLU A 449 20.08 -8.21 -9.89
N GLU A 450 18.85 -8.57 -10.25
CA GLU A 450 17.85 -7.61 -10.75
C GLU A 450 17.52 -6.57 -9.68
N ALA A 451 17.28 -7.01 -8.43
CA ALA A 451 17.06 -6.11 -7.30
C ALA A 451 18.25 -5.17 -7.08
N SER A 452 19.49 -5.66 -7.18
CA SER A 452 20.69 -4.83 -7.06
C SER A 452 20.77 -3.75 -8.14
N THR A 453 20.40 -4.09 -9.38
CA THR A 453 20.36 -3.14 -10.50
C THR A 453 19.30 -2.06 -10.29
N ASN A 454 18.12 -2.46 -9.82
CA ASN A 454 17.04 -1.53 -9.48
C ASN A 454 17.43 -0.59 -8.34
N VAL A 455 18.05 -1.11 -7.28
CA VAL A 455 18.54 -0.30 -6.15
C VAL A 455 19.60 0.69 -6.60
N GLN A 456 20.52 0.29 -7.49
CA GLN A 456 21.52 1.21 -8.06
C GLN A 456 20.88 2.34 -8.88
N SER A 457 19.80 2.05 -9.61
CA SER A 457 19.05 3.04 -10.39
C SER A 457 18.28 4.02 -9.48
N VAL A 458 17.76 3.54 -8.36
CA VAL A 458 17.15 4.41 -7.33
C VAL A 458 18.23 5.28 -6.68
N ALA A 459 19.44 4.75 -6.45
CA ALA A 459 20.55 5.52 -5.89
C ALA A 459 20.92 6.71 -6.77
N SER A 460 21.12 6.50 -8.08
CA SER A 460 21.43 7.58 -9.01
C SER A 460 20.31 8.63 -9.09
N SER A 461 19.06 8.18 -9.13
CA SER A 461 17.89 9.08 -9.11
C SER A 461 17.83 9.92 -7.82
N THR A 462 18.21 9.33 -6.69
CA THR A 462 18.25 10.01 -5.40
C THR A 462 19.37 11.05 -5.35
N GLU A 463 20.52 10.77 -5.96
CA GLU A 463 21.63 11.73 -6.10
C GLU A 463 21.23 12.93 -6.98
N GLU A 464 20.58 12.68 -8.12
CA GLU A 464 20.04 13.75 -8.98
C GLU A 464 18.99 14.60 -8.25
N MET A 465 18.12 13.95 -7.45
CA MET A 465 17.12 14.64 -6.63
C MET A 465 17.77 15.51 -5.55
N ALA A 466 18.82 15.01 -4.87
CA ALA A 466 19.56 15.78 -3.87
C ALA A 466 20.23 17.02 -4.49
N SER A 467 20.80 16.87 -5.69
CA SER A 467 21.36 17.99 -6.45
C SER A 467 20.28 19.03 -6.81
N SER A 468 19.13 18.56 -7.30
CA SER A 468 17.99 19.42 -7.66
C SER A 468 17.44 20.20 -6.46
N ILE A 469 17.30 19.54 -5.30
CA ILE A 469 16.85 20.18 -4.05
C ILE A 469 17.84 21.27 -3.61
N THR A 470 19.14 21.01 -3.73
CA THR A 470 20.18 22.00 -3.39
C THR A 470 20.09 23.23 -4.29
N GLU A 471 19.89 23.05 -5.60
CA GLU A 471 19.73 24.15 -6.54
C GLU A 471 18.43 24.92 -6.32
N ILE A 472 17.32 24.23 -6.04
CA ILE A 472 16.05 24.87 -5.66
C ILE A 472 16.25 25.73 -4.40
N GLY A 473 16.94 25.19 -3.38
CA GLY A 473 17.25 25.94 -2.16
C GLY A 473 18.02 27.22 -2.44
N ARG A 474 19.04 27.15 -3.31
CA ARG A 474 19.81 28.31 -3.76
C ARG A 474 18.92 29.35 -4.47
N GLN A 475 18.05 28.92 -5.39
CA GLN A 475 17.16 29.81 -6.13
C GLN A 475 16.10 30.47 -5.24
N VAL A 476 15.60 29.77 -4.23
CA VAL A 476 14.63 30.31 -3.27
C VAL A 476 15.28 31.38 -2.38
N GLN A 477 16.50 31.14 -1.90
CA GLN A 477 17.26 32.16 -1.15
C GLN A 477 17.55 33.40 -2.00
N GLU A 478 17.91 33.21 -3.27
CA GLU A 478 18.10 34.31 -4.22
C GLU A 478 16.81 35.10 -4.47
N SER A 479 15.67 34.41 -4.59
CA SER A 479 14.35 35.03 -4.73
C SER A 479 13.96 35.85 -3.50
N ALA A 480 14.23 35.34 -2.29
CA ALA A 480 14.02 36.08 -1.06
C ALA A 480 14.89 37.34 -0.98
N ARG A 481 16.15 37.27 -1.42
CA ARG A 481 17.04 38.44 -1.52
C ARG A 481 16.48 39.51 -2.47
N MET A 482 16.08 39.11 -3.68
CA MET A 482 15.48 40.02 -4.67
C MET A 482 14.18 40.66 -4.17
N ALA A 483 13.35 39.90 -3.45
CA ALA A 483 12.13 40.43 -2.84
C ALA A 483 12.45 41.54 -1.82
N ASN A 484 13.42 41.32 -0.93
CA ASN A 484 13.82 42.34 0.04
C ASN A 484 14.40 43.60 -0.63
N GLU A 485 15.24 43.45 -1.66
CA GLU A 485 15.73 44.58 -2.46
C GLU A 485 14.59 45.36 -3.12
N ALA A 486 13.55 44.66 -3.60
CA ALA A 486 12.38 45.29 -4.20
C ALA A 486 11.51 46.04 -3.17
N VAL A 487 11.40 45.55 -1.92
CA VAL A 487 10.74 46.28 -0.82
C VAL A 487 11.47 47.59 -0.54
N ASP A 488 12.80 47.57 -0.44
CA ASP A 488 13.60 48.77 -0.20
C ASP A 488 13.48 49.79 -1.34
N GLN A 489 13.43 49.32 -2.58
CA GLN A 489 13.21 50.16 -3.76
C GLN A 489 11.81 50.78 -3.78
N ALA A 490 10.78 50.01 -3.42
CA ALA A 490 9.40 50.50 -3.32
C ALA A 490 9.28 51.58 -2.23
N ARG A 491 9.90 51.36 -1.06
CA ARG A 491 9.97 52.34 0.03
C ARG A 491 10.63 53.65 -0.41
N THR A 492 11.79 53.56 -1.07
CA THR A 492 12.49 54.75 -1.61
C THR A 492 11.64 55.50 -2.63
N THR A 493 10.90 54.77 -3.47
CA THR A 493 9.99 55.38 -4.46
C THR A 493 8.82 56.08 -3.77
N ASN A 494 8.22 55.45 -2.75
CA ASN A 494 7.15 56.05 -1.95
C ASN A 494 7.59 57.37 -1.30
N ASP A 495 8.80 57.43 -0.74
CA ASP A 495 9.34 58.65 -0.13
C ASP A 495 9.48 59.79 -1.16
N ARG A 496 9.98 59.48 -2.37
CA ARG A 496 10.10 60.47 -3.46
C ARG A 496 8.75 60.99 -3.94
N VAL A 497 7.77 60.11 -4.08
CA VAL A 497 6.41 60.49 -4.49
C VAL A 497 5.71 61.30 -3.39
N SER A 498 5.96 60.97 -2.11
CA SER A 498 5.48 61.78 -0.97
C SER A 498 6.04 63.20 -1.00
N GLU A 499 7.33 63.38 -1.29
CA GLU A 499 7.92 64.71 -1.44
C GLU A 499 7.34 65.47 -2.64
N LEU A 500 7.04 64.79 -3.76
CA LEU A 500 6.33 65.40 -4.89
C LEU A 500 4.94 65.90 -4.50
N SER A 501 4.18 65.11 -3.73
CA SER A 501 2.86 65.50 -3.22
C SER A 501 2.94 66.77 -2.35
N LYS A 502 3.92 66.83 -1.44
CA LYS A 502 4.18 68.02 -0.61
C LYS A 502 4.54 69.24 -1.46
N ALA A 503 5.34 69.07 -2.50
CA ALA A 503 5.71 70.14 -3.41
C ALA A 503 4.48 70.65 -4.20
N ALA A 504 3.65 69.76 -4.73
CA ALA A 504 2.42 70.12 -5.42
C ALA A 504 1.44 70.89 -4.51
N ALA A 505 1.30 70.47 -3.25
CA ALA A 505 0.50 71.20 -2.24
C ALA A 505 1.02 72.62 -1.99
N ARG A 506 2.35 72.81 -1.89
CA ARG A 506 2.94 74.15 -1.75
C ARG A 506 2.67 75.03 -2.98
N ILE A 507 2.76 74.46 -4.19
CA ILE A 507 2.44 75.19 -5.41
C ILE A 507 0.96 75.57 -5.45
N GLY A 508 0.05 74.68 -5.04
CA GLY A 508 -1.38 74.97 -4.93
C GLY A 508 -1.67 76.18 -4.03
N ALA A 509 -1.06 76.23 -2.84
CA ALA A 509 -1.17 77.38 -1.94
C ALA A 509 -0.65 78.69 -2.56
N VAL A 510 0.43 78.64 -3.36
CA VAL A 510 0.95 79.82 -4.07
C VAL A 510 -0.02 80.27 -5.17
N VAL A 511 -0.60 79.33 -5.93
CA VAL A 511 -1.57 79.64 -6.99
C VAL A 511 -2.84 80.28 -6.41
N GLU A 512 -3.33 79.79 -5.27
CA GLU A 512 -4.48 80.36 -4.55
C GLU A 512 -4.21 81.80 -4.08
N LEU A 513 -3.01 82.04 -3.55
CA LEU A 513 -2.57 83.39 -3.18
C LEU A 513 -2.54 84.34 -4.38
N ILE A 514 -2.00 83.90 -5.53
CA ILE A 514 -1.96 84.71 -6.75
C ILE A 514 -3.38 85.00 -7.24
N ASN A 515 -4.29 84.03 -7.20
CA ASN A 515 -5.68 84.26 -7.58
C ASN A 515 -6.35 85.31 -6.67
N THR A 516 -6.10 85.25 -5.37
CA THR A 516 -6.60 86.26 -4.41
C THR A 516 -6.04 87.66 -4.71
N ILE A 517 -4.76 87.76 -5.08
CA ILE A 517 -4.14 89.03 -5.49
C ILE A 517 -4.76 89.55 -6.79
N ALA A 518 -5.03 88.66 -7.76
CA ALA A 518 -5.67 89.02 -9.02
C ALA A 518 -7.10 89.54 -8.80
N GLU A 519 -7.90 88.89 -7.95
CA GLU A 519 -9.24 89.34 -7.57
C GLU A 519 -9.22 90.71 -6.87
N GLN A 520 -8.29 90.91 -5.91
CA GLN A 520 -8.11 92.22 -5.27
C GLN A 520 -7.70 93.29 -6.27
N THR A 521 -6.80 92.97 -7.20
CA THR A 521 -6.35 93.89 -8.26
C THR A 521 -7.49 94.26 -9.19
N ASN A 522 -8.35 93.30 -9.55
CA ASN A 522 -9.55 93.54 -10.33
C ASN A 522 -10.53 94.49 -9.62
N LEU A 523 -10.76 94.29 -8.31
CA LEU A 523 -11.58 95.18 -7.50
C LEU A 523 -11.00 96.60 -7.39
N LEU A 524 -9.68 96.72 -7.21
CA LEU A 524 -8.96 98.00 -7.21
C LEU A 524 -9.09 98.72 -8.55
N ALA A 525 -8.90 97.99 -9.66
CA ALA A 525 -9.02 98.53 -11.02
C ALA A 525 -10.47 98.96 -11.33
N LEU A 526 -11.46 98.21 -10.85
CA LEU A 526 -12.88 98.57 -10.97
C LEU A 526 -13.18 99.88 -10.22
N ASN A 527 -12.71 100.02 -8.98
CA ASN A 527 -12.87 101.25 -8.20
C ASN A 527 -12.19 102.44 -8.89
N ALA A 528 -10.99 102.24 -9.45
CA ALA A 528 -10.30 103.26 -10.23
C ALA A 528 -11.06 103.65 -11.51
N THR A 529 -11.68 102.68 -12.19
CA THR A 529 -12.53 102.92 -13.37
C THR A 529 -13.77 103.75 -13.02
N ILE A 530 -14.40 103.47 -11.87
CA ILE A 530 -15.55 104.24 -11.37
C ILE A 530 -15.14 105.69 -11.07
N GLU A 531 -14.02 105.89 -10.37
CA GLU A 531 -13.57 107.24 -10.02
C GLU A 531 -13.09 108.03 -11.26
N ALA A 532 -12.47 107.35 -12.23
CA ALA A 532 -12.12 107.94 -13.52
C ALA A 532 -13.35 108.37 -14.34
N ALA A 533 -14.43 107.58 -14.32
CA ALA A 533 -15.70 107.95 -14.93
C ALA A 533 -16.35 109.16 -14.22
N ARG A 534 -16.18 109.25 -12.89
CA ARG A 534 -16.68 110.36 -12.06
C ARG A 534 -15.96 111.69 -12.34
N ALA A 535 -14.69 111.64 -12.74
CA ALA A 535 -13.90 112.80 -13.14
C ALA A 535 -14.19 113.33 -14.56
N GLY A 536 -15.08 112.68 -15.33
CA GLY A 536 -15.49 113.13 -16.66
C GLY A 536 -14.35 113.14 -17.68
N ASP A 537 -14.26 114.19 -18.52
CA ASP A 537 -13.24 114.28 -19.58
C ASP A 537 -11.80 114.32 -19.06
N ALA A 538 -11.58 114.79 -17.83
CA ALA A 538 -10.25 114.82 -17.19
C ALA A 538 -9.75 113.43 -16.76
N GLY A 539 -10.66 112.46 -16.59
CA GLY A 539 -10.36 111.09 -16.16
C GLY A 539 -10.09 110.09 -17.28
N ARG A 540 -10.22 110.48 -18.57
CA ARG A 540 -10.13 109.55 -19.71
C ARG A 540 -8.85 108.71 -19.75
N GLY A 541 -7.69 109.32 -19.50
CA GLY A 541 -6.41 108.60 -19.47
C GLY A 541 -6.32 107.58 -18.34
N PHE A 542 -6.83 107.93 -17.16
CA PHE A 542 -6.91 107.01 -16.02
C PHE A 542 -7.92 105.88 -16.25
N ALA A 543 -9.04 106.16 -16.93
CA ALA A 543 -10.04 105.15 -17.28
C ALA A 543 -9.47 104.06 -18.20
N VAL A 544 -8.63 104.43 -19.18
CA VAL A 544 -7.97 103.46 -20.08
C VAL A 544 -7.00 102.58 -19.29
N VAL A 545 -6.14 103.17 -18.46
CA VAL A 545 -5.19 102.40 -17.64
C VAL A 545 -5.92 101.48 -16.65
N ALA A 546 -6.97 101.97 -15.99
CA ALA A 546 -7.78 101.17 -15.08
C ALA A 546 -8.45 100.00 -15.79
N SER A 547 -8.98 100.20 -17.01
CA SER A 547 -9.54 99.11 -17.82
C SER A 547 -8.49 98.08 -18.25
N GLU A 548 -7.27 98.51 -18.59
CA GLU A 548 -6.18 97.61 -18.97
C GLU A 548 -5.72 96.77 -17.77
N VAL A 549 -5.54 97.39 -16.60
CA VAL A 549 -5.22 96.67 -15.35
C VAL A 549 -6.32 95.69 -14.98
N LYS A 550 -7.59 96.07 -15.17
CA LYS A 550 -8.74 95.20 -14.95
C LYS A 550 -8.68 93.96 -15.86
N ALA A 551 -8.45 94.15 -17.16
CA ALA A 551 -8.33 93.06 -18.12
C ALA A 551 -7.14 92.13 -17.79
N LEU A 552 -6.00 92.69 -17.39
CA LEU A 552 -4.82 91.93 -16.98
C LEU A 552 -5.07 91.10 -15.71
N ALA A 553 -5.83 91.65 -14.76
CA ALA A 553 -6.23 90.95 -13.53
C ALA A 553 -7.20 89.79 -13.82
N GLU A 554 -8.20 90.00 -14.70
CA GLU A 554 -9.10 88.94 -15.16
C GLU A 554 -8.34 87.82 -15.91
N GLN A 555 -7.40 88.19 -16.79
CA GLN A 555 -6.53 87.24 -17.48
C GLN A 555 -5.64 86.45 -16.50
N THR A 556 -5.11 87.12 -15.47
CA THR A 556 -4.29 86.48 -14.43
C THR A 556 -5.13 85.49 -13.62
N SER A 557 -6.34 85.87 -13.18
CA SER A 557 -7.24 84.98 -12.45
C SER A 557 -7.62 83.74 -13.26
N LYS A 558 -7.93 83.93 -14.55
CA LYS A 558 -8.18 82.82 -15.47
C LYS A 558 -6.97 81.87 -15.58
N ALA A 559 -5.77 82.42 -15.80
CA ALA A 559 -4.55 81.62 -15.90
C ALA A 559 -4.24 80.87 -14.59
N THR A 560 -4.44 81.50 -13.42
CA THR A 560 -4.29 80.82 -12.13
C THR A 560 -5.34 79.72 -11.92
N GLY A 561 -6.56 79.91 -12.41
CA GLY A 561 -7.59 78.86 -12.37
C GLY A 561 -7.19 77.63 -13.19
N GLU A 562 -6.67 77.83 -14.40
CA GLU A 562 -6.15 76.75 -15.26
C GLU A 562 -4.96 76.03 -14.59
N ILE A 563 -4.01 76.77 -14.00
CA ILE A 563 -2.88 76.18 -13.25
C ILE A 563 -3.40 75.41 -12.02
N GLY A 564 -4.37 75.95 -11.29
CA GLY A 564 -4.97 75.30 -10.12
C GLY A 564 -5.56 73.94 -10.49
N GLN A 565 -6.28 73.85 -11.61
CA GLN A 565 -6.81 72.59 -12.13
C GLN A 565 -5.70 71.57 -12.44
N GLN A 566 -4.58 72.02 -13.03
CA GLN A 566 -3.42 71.15 -13.30
C GLN A 566 -2.76 70.66 -12.01
N ILE A 567 -2.63 71.51 -10.98
CA ILE A 567 -2.06 71.12 -9.69
C ILE A 567 -2.94 70.08 -8.99
N THR A 568 -4.27 70.25 -9.01
CA THR A 568 -5.20 69.24 -8.49
C THR A 568 -5.06 67.91 -9.21
N GLY A 569 -4.88 67.93 -10.55
CA GLY A 569 -4.61 66.74 -11.34
C GLY A 569 -3.30 66.04 -10.94
N ILE A 570 -2.22 66.81 -10.72
CA ILE A 570 -0.93 66.30 -10.24
C ILE A 570 -1.08 65.68 -8.85
N GLN A 571 -1.78 66.33 -7.93
CA GLN A 571 -2.02 65.81 -6.58
C GLN A 571 -2.77 64.48 -6.61
N ALA A 572 -3.87 64.40 -7.37
CA ALA A 572 -4.66 63.17 -7.51
C ALA A 572 -3.82 62.02 -8.11
N ALA A 573 -3.06 62.27 -9.18
CA ALA A 573 -2.19 61.27 -9.78
C ALA A 573 -1.07 60.81 -8.82
N THR A 574 -0.58 61.71 -7.98
CA THR A 574 0.43 61.40 -6.96
C THR A 574 -0.14 60.53 -5.85
N GLU A 575 -1.35 60.81 -5.36
CA GLU A 575 -2.05 59.98 -4.37
C GLU A 575 -2.36 58.57 -4.91
N GLU A 576 -2.83 58.48 -6.15
CA GLU A 576 -3.04 57.19 -6.82
C GLU A 576 -1.74 56.38 -6.92
N SER A 577 -0.63 57.05 -7.28
CA SER A 577 0.69 56.43 -7.36
C SER A 577 1.16 55.90 -5.99
N VAL A 578 0.94 56.63 -4.90
CA VAL A 578 1.24 56.17 -3.54
C VAL A 578 0.45 54.91 -3.20
N GLY A 579 -0.85 54.89 -3.50
CA GLY A 579 -1.70 53.72 -3.29
C GLY A 579 -1.22 52.48 -4.07
N ALA A 580 -0.82 52.67 -5.33
CA ALA A 580 -0.27 51.60 -6.16
C ALA A 580 1.07 51.07 -5.60
N ILE A 581 1.97 51.95 -5.15
CA ILE A 581 3.27 51.56 -4.57
C ILE A 581 3.06 50.77 -3.26
N GLN A 582 2.10 51.16 -2.42
CA GLN A 582 1.76 50.41 -1.20
C GLN A 582 1.22 49.01 -1.51
N ALA A 583 0.34 48.88 -2.51
CA ALA A 583 -0.17 47.59 -2.96
C ALA A 583 0.94 46.67 -3.50
N ILE A 584 1.89 47.24 -4.27
CA ILE A 584 3.08 46.53 -4.74
C ILE A 584 3.93 46.06 -3.54
N SER A 585 4.19 46.95 -2.59
CA SER A 585 4.99 46.63 -1.39
C SER A 585 4.38 45.47 -0.61
N SER A 586 3.07 45.50 -0.34
CA SER A 586 2.37 44.41 0.34
C SER A 586 2.42 43.08 -0.43
N THR A 587 2.40 43.14 -1.77
CA THR A 587 2.53 41.94 -2.62
C THR A 587 3.94 41.34 -2.52
N ILE A 588 4.98 42.18 -2.48
CA ILE A 588 6.37 41.74 -2.35
C ILE A 588 6.63 41.16 -0.96
N GLU A 589 6.07 41.75 0.10
CA GLU A 589 6.14 41.19 1.46
C GLU A 589 5.57 39.76 1.52
N LYS A 590 4.42 39.53 0.90
CA LYS A 590 3.84 38.18 0.78
C LYS A 590 4.73 37.23 -0.02
N LEU A 591 5.40 37.71 -1.07
CA LEU A 591 6.38 36.90 -1.81
C LEU A 591 7.58 36.50 -0.94
N SER A 592 8.02 37.38 -0.05
CA SER A 592 9.10 37.10 0.90
C SER A 592 8.68 36.02 1.91
N GLU A 593 7.47 36.12 2.47
CA GLU A 593 6.90 35.11 3.38
C GLU A 593 6.75 33.73 2.72
N ILE A 594 6.24 33.70 1.48
CA ILE A 594 6.12 32.47 0.69
C ILE A 594 7.51 31.87 0.43
N SER A 595 8.49 32.69 0.06
CA SER A 595 9.87 32.23 -0.17
C SER A 595 10.48 31.62 1.08
N SER A 596 10.24 32.21 2.26
CA SER A 596 10.68 31.64 3.54
C SER A 596 10.02 30.29 3.84
N THR A 597 8.73 30.15 3.53
CA THR A 597 8.00 28.88 3.71
C THR A 597 8.53 27.79 2.78
N ILE A 598 8.80 28.14 1.52
CA ILE A 598 9.41 27.23 0.54
C ILE A 598 10.81 26.82 0.99
N ALA A 599 11.62 27.75 1.51
CA ALA A 599 12.96 27.44 2.00
C ALA A 599 12.94 26.37 3.10
N ALA A 600 12.04 26.51 4.08
CA ALA A 600 11.87 25.51 5.14
C ALA A 600 11.45 24.13 4.58
N ALA A 601 10.51 24.10 3.63
CA ALA A 601 10.09 22.86 2.98
C ALA A 601 11.22 22.20 2.17
N VAL A 602 12.07 22.99 1.51
CA VAL A 602 13.22 22.49 0.76
C VAL A 602 14.30 21.92 1.68
N GLU A 603 14.54 22.52 2.85
CA GLU A 603 15.43 21.95 3.87
C GLU A 603 14.92 20.59 4.38
N GLU A 604 13.62 20.47 4.66
CA GLU A 604 12.98 19.21 5.06
C GLU A 604 13.08 18.13 3.97
N GLN A 605 12.82 18.51 2.71
CA GLN A 605 12.99 17.62 1.56
C GLN A 605 14.45 17.16 1.41
N GLY A 606 15.41 18.04 1.67
CA GLY A 606 16.84 17.70 1.69
C GLY A 606 17.16 16.64 2.73
N ALA A 607 16.66 16.79 3.96
CA ALA A 607 16.84 15.81 5.01
C ALA A 607 16.23 14.45 4.67
N ALA A 608 14.99 14.44 4.15
CA ALA A 608 14.31 13.22 3.72
C ALA A 608 15.06 12.51 2.58
N THR A 609 15.57 13.26 1.60
CA THR A 609 16.33 12.71 0.47
C THR A 609 17.65 12.07 0.92
N GLN A 610 18.35 12.68 1.89
CA GLN A 610 19.53 12.07 2.50
C GLN A 610 19.21 10.77 3.24
N GLU A 611 18.05 10.70 3.91
CA GLU A 611 17.60 9.48 4.57
C GLU A 611 17.27 8.37 3.56
N ILE A 612 16.58 8.71 2.47
CA ILE A 612 16.35 7.79 1.35
C ILE A 612 17.67 7.25 0.81
N SER A 613 18.66 8.12 0.55
CA SER A 613 19.98 7.71 0.07
C SER A 613 20.65 6.69 1.01
N ARG A 614 20.61 6.93 2.33
CA ARG A 614 21.12 5.97 3.34
C ARG A 614 20.38 4.63 3.29
N ASN A 615 19.04 4.65 3.19
CA ASN A 615 18.23 3.44 3.13
C ASN A 615 18.49 2.64 1.85
N VAL A 616 18.69 3.31 0.72
CA VAL A 616 19.05 2.69 -0.56
C VAL A 616 20.41 2.01 -0.48
N GLN A 617 21.42 2.65 0.12
CA GLN A 617 22.73 2.03 0.35
C GLN A 617 22.67 0.82 1.29
N GLN A 618 21.76 0.84 2.28
CA GLN A 618 21.52 -0.32 3.14
C GLN A 618 20.85 -1.46 2.37
N ALA A 619 19.85 -1.15 1.55
CA ALA A 619 19.20 -2.13 0.68
C ALA A 619 20.19 -2.79 -0.30
N ALA A 620 21.09 -2.00 -0.90
CA ALA A 620 22.13 -2.51 -1.81
C ALA A 620 23.07 -3.50 -1.13
N ARG A 621 23.48 -3.21 0.11
CA ARG A 621 24.27 -4.14 0.92
C ARG A 621 23.48 -5.40 1.26
N GLY A 622 22.19 -5.26 1.55
CA GLY A 622 21.27 -6.37 1.79
C GLY A 622 21.16 -7.32 0.57
N THR A 623 20.97 -6.78 -0.64
CA THR A 623 20.88 -7.59 -1.86
C THR A 623 22.19 -8.30 -2.18
N GLN A 624 23.34 -7.63 -1.97
CA GLN A 624 24.65 -8.26 -2.10
C GLN A 624 24.85 -9.41 -1.10
N GLN A 625 24.43 -9.23 0.15
CA GLN A 625 24.53 -10.27 1.17
C GLN A 625 23.63 -11.48 0.85
N VAL A 626 22.41 -11.26 0.33
CA VAL A 626 21.52 -12.34 -0.11
C VAL A 626 22.17 -13.13 -1.26
N SER A 627 22.76 -12.45 -2.24
CA SER A 627 23.47 -13.09 -3.35
C SER A 627 24.70 -13.91 -2.89
N ALA A 628 25.46 -13.43 -1.91
CA ALA A 628 26.53 -14.20 -1.30
C ALA A 628 25.98 -15.45 -0.57
N ASN A 629 24.96 -15.27 0.28
CA ASN A 629 24.37 -16.38 1.04
C ASN A 629 23.73 -17.44 0.14
N ILE A 630 23.12 -17.05 -0.99
CA ILE A 630 22.49 -18.02 -1.88
C ILE A 630 23.51 -18.90 -2.61
N THR A 631 24.71 -18.38 -2.84
CA THR A 631 25.85 -19.15 -3.38
C THR A 631 26.25 -20.26 -2.40
N ASP A 632 26.25 -19.97 -1.09
CA ASP A 632 26.54 -20.98 -0.06
C ASP A 632 25.45 -22.04 0.04
N VAL A 633 24.18 -21.66 -0.07
CA VAL A 633 23.05 -22.60 -0.11
C VAL A 633 23.13 -23.50 -1.34
N GLN A 634 23.45 -22.93 -2.51
CA GLN A 634 23.63 -23.69 -3.76
C GLN A 634 24.73 -24.75 -3.63
N ARG A 635 25.85 -24.38 -2.98
CA ARG A 635 26.95 -25.32 -2.68
C ARG A 635 26.51 -26.42 -1.71
N GLY A 636 25.85 -26.07 -0.61
CA GLY A 636 25.36 -27.05 0.37
C GLY A 636 24.32 -28.02 -0.21
N ALA A 637 23.46 -27.54 -1.12
CA ALA A 637 22.55 -28.39 -1.87
C ALA A 637 23.30 -29.37 -2.78
N GLY A 638 24.34 -28.91 -3.49
CA GLY A 638 25.19 -29.78 -4.32
C GLY A 638 25.94 -30.86 -3.52
N GLU A 639 26.47 -30.50 -2.34
CA GLU A 639 27.10 -31.43 -1.41
C GLU A 639 26.09 -32.48 -0.90
N THR A 640 24.86 -32.06 -0.57
CA THR A 640 23.77 -32.96 -0.16
C THR A 640 23.40 -33.93 -1.27
N GLY A 641 23.20 -33.46 -2.50
CA GLY A 641 22.88 -34.34 -3.64
C GLY A 641 23.98 -35.38 -3.93
N SER A 642 25.25 -34.97 -3.78
CA SER A 642 26.39 -35.88 -3.92
C SER A 642 26.40 -36.95 -2.82
N ALA A 643 26.18 -36.56 -1.56
CA ALA A 643 26.10 -37.47 -0.43
C ALA A 643 24.92 -38.44 -0.55
N SER A 644 23.75 -37.95 -0.98
CA SER A 644 22.56 -38.77 -1.22
C SER A 644 22.79 -39.80 -2.33
N THR A 645 23.48 -39.43 -3.41
CA THR A 645 23.85 -40.37 -4.47
C THR A 645 24.77 -41.49 -3.96
N GLN A 646 25.71 -41.17 -3.05
CA GLN A 646 26.58 -42.16 -2.41
C GLN A 646 25.80 -43.10 -1.48
N VAL A 647 24.85 -42.58 -0.70
CA VAL A 647 23.96 -43.38 0.16
C VAL A 647 23.09 -44.30 -0.68
N LEU A 648 22.53 -43.79 -1.79
CA LEU A 648 21.73 -44.57 -2.73
C LEU A 648 22.52 -45.77 -3.28
N SER A 649 23.74 -45.53 -3.76
CA SER A 649 24.63 -46.60 -4.26
C SER A 649 24.98 -47.63 -3.18
N SER A 650 25.21 -47.18 -1.94
CA SER A 650 25.52 -48.05 -0.81
C SER A 650 24.32 -48.92 -0.41
N ALA A 651 23.12 -48.33 -0.40
CA ALA A 651 21.86 -49.03 -0.10
C ALA A 651 21.53 -50.07 -1.18
N GLN A 652 21.69 -49.74 -2.45
CA GLN A 652 21.52 -50.68 -3.56
C GLN A 652 22.51 -51.85 -3.49
N SER A 653 23.77 -51.57 -3.13
CA SER A 653 24.78 -52.61 -2.93
C SER A 653 24.41 -53.54 -1.77
N LEU A 654 23.97 -52.97 -0.64
CA LEU A 654 23.57 -53.73 0.55
C LEU A 654 22.33 -54.59 0.29
N SER A 655 21.35 -54.08 -0.47
CA SER A 655 20.18 -54.83 -0.94
C SER A 655 20.59 -56.01 -1.83
N SER A 656 21.53 -55.79 -2.76
CA SER A 656 22.07 -56.85 -3.62
C SER A 656 22.81 -57.93 -2.83
N ASP A 657 23.69 -57.52 -1.90
CA ASP A 657 24.43 -58.45 -1.04
C ASP A 657 23.51 -59.24 -0.11
N SER A 658 22.47 -58.61 0.43
CA SER A 658 21.44 -59.27 1.26
C SER A 658 20.69 -60.33 0.46
N ASN A 659 20.28 -60.02 -0.77
CA ASN A 659 19.65 -61.00 -1.67
C ASN A 659 20.60 -62.15 -2.03
N ARG A 660 21.87 -61.86 -2.28
CA ARG A 660 22.88 -62.89 -2.55
C ARG A 660 23.09 -63.81 -1.34
N LEU A 661 23.17 -63.23 -0.14
CA LEU A 661 23.27 -63.99 1.11
C LEU A 661 22.04 -64.89 1.32
N LYS A 662 20.83 -64.38 1.07
CA LYS A 662 19.58 -65.16 1.11
C LYS A 662 19.66 -66.40 0.22
N LEU A 663 20.12 -66.23 -1.01
CA LEU A 663 20.23 -67.30 -2.00
C LEU A 663 21.29 -68.33 -1.62
N GLU A 664 22.48 -67.90 -1.19
CA GLU A 664 23.56 -68.82 -0.80
C GLU A 664 23.23 -69.59 0.48
N VAL A 665 22.62 -68.94 1.48
CA VAL A 665 22.12 -69.61 2.68
C VAL A 665 21.06 -70.64 2.31
N GLY A 666 20.09 -70.29 1.44
CA GLY A 666 19.09 -71.24 0.95
C GLY A 666 19.70 -72.44 0.21
N LYS A 667 20.70 -72.24 -0.66
CA LYS A 667 21.42 -73.33 -1.34
C LYS A 667 22.18 -74.23 -0.38
N PHE A 668 22.91 -73.64 0.57
CA PHE A 668 23.65 -74.38 1.58
C PHE A 668 22.71 -75.26 2.41
N LEU A 669 21.61 -74.69 2.89
CA LEU A 669 20.62 -75.41 3.71
C LEU A 669 19.91 -76.51 2.92
N ASN A 670 19.58 -76.27 1.66
CA ASN A 670 19.04 -77.33 0.78
C ASN A 670 20.04 -78.48 0.58
N SER A 671 21.34 -78.17 0.52
CA SER A 671 22.41 -79.19 0.42
C SER A 671 22.57 -79.98 1.73
N VAL A 672 22.45 -79.31 2.88
CA VAL A 672 22.47 -79.93 4.22
C VAL A 672 21.24 -80.80 4.46
N ARG A 673 20.06 -80.40 3.96
CA ARG A 673 18.82 -81.21 4.01
C ARG A 673 18.88 -82.43 3.08
N ALA A 674 19.58 -82.31 1.95
CA ALA A 674 19.75 -83.39 0.97
C ALA A 674 20.79 -84.44 1.39
N ALA A 675 21.89 -84.02 2.03
CA ALA A 675 22.87 -84.89 2.70
C ALA A 675 22.20 -85.67 3.85
#